data_AF-T0TB37-F1
#
_entry.id   AF-T0TB37-F1
#
_cell.length_a   1.000
_cell.length_b   1.000
_cell.length_c   1.000
_cell.angle_alpha   90.00
_cell.angle_beta   90.00
_cell.angle_gamma   90.00
#
_symmetry.space_group_name_H-M   'P 1'
#
loop_
_entity.id
_entity.type
_entity.pdbx_description
1 polymer ?
#
loop_
_entity_poly.entity_id
_entity_poly.type
_entity_poly.pdbx_seq_one_letter_code
_entity_poly.pdbx_strand_id
1 'polypeptide(L)'
;MVNPMIQNQLKARTSRFLSKGAIIPTPNFFIPLSKGTIPHLTPENAEHSSIPGVFFGLEECLDELANSAIAKGKSRLEDWIAISASVSTILSPRRFRPLKSVSASDSDISIVTSGGVKKLTSELYNSLVTKLQPDAVITLNDNPTSKPGVKRRPKMISRNLNWAKEFLHKQLEQERANAPDIIFPIPDLPNTYLIPMFDKLKELDFGHIKAFAFFGQPVAVPTEFDSIPRISLAPVETPHDILDALENGTDIFVTDLVTKCTDAGIALAFNFKNSESEVKLQIGINMFDISHETNMSPILDDCTCICCRRYSRAYIRHLLSAHELVAWELLQLHNIHVLNSFMSDIRASINKGSFSSNKERFLIQYVNTYPEQQALGPRRRGYQLDMTDSLPLSNRPPWKKLDDDSASANTKTGSIVVTSQTPLKLEADTTKAAADTFQTRSANEDQVVGELVDAFAAKVSTTNDKDSDSELEEELLEALDELDDTAYRSERMQQLKEEFELVQRCKLQNHMNLFTVENEKDVMEMTVKSECVVIHFFHPDFKRCKILDNHLEKLAKKYWETKFVRIEAASAPFLVTKFSLKVLPALLCFKDSVLVDKLIGFSDLGNTDNFDTAAIEFRFKKSGVIKRLKGNEYSYNNLSKIEHISSSDEDSDFFE
;
A
#
# COMPACT_ATOMS: atom_id res chain seq x y z
N MET A 1 7.18 39.10 13.23
CA MET A 1 7.35 39.50 11.82
C MET A 1 7.50 38.24 11.01
N VAL A 2 6.46 37.86 10.28
CA VAL A 2 6.38 36.62 9.49
C VAL A 2 7.18 36.82 8.21
N ASN A 3 8.06 35.87 7.90
CA ASN A 3 8.97 35.91 6.75
C ASN A 3 8.15 35.91 5.43
N PRO A 4 8.25 36.91 4.54
CA PRO A 4 7.37 37.05 3.37
C PRO A 4 7.80 36.21 2.15
N MET A 5 8.68 35.21 2.34
CA MET A 5 9.30 34.45 1.23
C MET A 5 8.62 33.13 0.86
N ILE A 6 7.50 32.76 1.49
CA ILE A 6 6.78 31.50 1.19
C ILE A 6 5.28 31.80 1.01
N GLN A 7 4.93 32.54 -0.04
CA GLN A 7 3.55 32.69 -0.51
C GLN A 7 3.42 32.40 -2.01
N ASN A 8 4.14 31.40 -2.53
CA ASN A 8 3.72 30.80 -3.80
C ASN A 8 2.65 29.75 -3.52
N GLN A 9 1.39 30.13 -3.72
CA GLN A 9 0.30 29.17 -3.78
C GLN A 9 0.58 28.20 -4.93
N LEU A 10 0.74 26.92 -4.60
CA LEU A 10 0.72 25.84 -5.58
C LEU A 10 -0.58 25.99 -6.41
N LYS A 11 -0.45 25.99 -7.73
CA LYS A 11 -1.57 26.14 -8.67
C LYS A 11 -1.38 25.24 -9.88
N ALA A 12 -2.50 24.80 -10.45
CA ALA A 12 -2.52 24.14 -11.75
C ALA A 12 -2.01 25.10 -12.83
N ARG A 13 -1.08 24.65 -13.67
CA ARG A 13 -0.47 25.45 -14.72
C ARG A 13 -0.34 24.67 -16.02
N THR A 14 -0.18 25.40 -17.11
CA THR A 14 0.11 24.84 -18.43
C THR A 14 1.50 25.28 -18.87
N SER A 15 2.28 24.31 -19.32
CA SER A 15 3.66 24.50 -19.80
C SER A 15 3.96 23.48 -20.91
N ARG A 16 5.23 23.41 -21.32
CA ARG A 16 5.71 22.49 -22.35
C ARG A 16 6.91 21.75 -21.79
N PHE A 17 6.91 20.42 -21.91
CA PHE A 17 8.00 19.56 -21.49
C PHE A 17 8.61 18.83 -22.69
N LEU A 18 9.93 18.60 -22.61
CA LEU A 18 10.85 17.99 -23.59
C LEU A 18 11.29 18.85 -24.78
N SER A 19 12.60 18.77 -25.07
CA SER A 19 13.30 19.49 -26.14
C SER A 19 13.79 18.60 -27.29
N LYS A 20 13.79 17.26 -27.14
CA LYS A 20 14.19 16.29 -28.17
C LYS A 20 13.16 15.17 -28.25
N GLY A 21 12.51 15.03 -29.41
CA GLY A 21 11.33 14.18 -29.60
C GLY A 21 10.07 15.04 -29.83
N ALA A 22 8.99 14.74 -29.11
CA ALA A 22 7.74 15.48 -29.16
C ALA A 22 7.61 16.46 -27.98
N ILE A 23 7.15 17.69 -28.26
CA ILE A 23 6.80 18.67 -27.23
C ILE A 23 5.51 18.21 -26.55
N ILE A 24 5.60 17.89 -25.26
CA ILE A 24 4.44 17.45 -24.47
C ILE A 24 3.79 18.67 -23.80
N PRO A 25 2.53 18.98 -24.10
CA PRO A 25 1.79 20.01 -23.38
C PRO A 25 1.43 19.50 -21.98
N THR A 26 1.65 20.30 -20.95
CA THR A 26 1.26 19.97 -19.57
C THR A 26 -0.05 20.68 -19.18
N PRO A 27 -0.89 20.08 -18.32
CA PRO A 27 -0.65 18.80 -17.68
C PRO A 27 -0.83 17.57 -18.57
N ASN A 28 -0.06 16.50 -18.29
CA ASN A 28 -0.11 15.24 -19.04
C ASN A 28 0.34 14.03 -18.20
N PHE A 29 0.35 12.83 -18.79
CA PHE A 29 0.84 11.62 -18.14
C PHE A 29 1.85 10.84 -18.99
N PHE A 30 2.51 9.89 -18.35
CA PHE A 30 3.42 8.91 -18.93
C PHE A 30 3.01 7.52 -18.44
N ILE A 31 3.04 6.55 -19.36
CA ILE A 31 2.68 5.16 -19.04
C ILE A 31 3.93 4.41 -18.61
N PRO A 32 3.98 3.81 -17.40
CA PRO A 32 5.07 2.95 -17.00
C PRO A 32 5.07 1.68 -17.84
N LEU A 33 6.22 1.36 -18.42
CA LEU A 33 6.43 0.14 -19.19
C LEU A 33 6.62 -1.05 -18.24
N SER A 34 6.13 -2.21 -18.67
CA SER A 34 6.45 -3.50 -18.07
C SER A 34 7.39 -4.25 -19.00
N LYS A 35 8.61 -4.51 -18.53
CA LYS A 35 9.66 -5.17 -19.33
C LYS A 35 9.92 -4.54 -20.72
N GLY A 36 9.80 -3.21 -20.80
CA GLY A 36 9.97 -2.49 -22.07
C GLY A 36 8.74 -2.45 -22.97
N THR A 37 7.62 -3.01 -22.56
CA THR A 37 6.36 -2.99 -23.35
C THR A 37 5.26 -2.25 -22.61
N ILE A 38 4.35 -1.61 -23.36
CA ILE A 38 3.13 -1.08 -22.78
C ILE A 38 2.20 -2.27 -22.51
N PRO A 39 1.70 -2.46 -21.28
CA PRO A 39 0.81 -3.57 -20.97
C PRO A 39 -0.35 -3.68 -21.96
N HIS A 40 -0.59 -4.90 -22.45
CA HIS A 40 -1.64 -5.28 -23.42
C HIS A 40 -1.50 -4.73 -24.84
N LEU A 41 -0.56 -3.84 -25.13
CA LEU A 41 -0.41 -3.23 -26.46
C LEU A 41 0.82 -3.75 -27.18
N THR A 42 0.62 -4.08 -28.45
CA THR A 42 1.72 -4.24 -29.40
C THR A 42 2.25 -2.87 -29.83
N PRO A 43 3.49 -2.78 -30.35
CA PRO A 43 4.01 -1.58 -31.00
C PRO A 43 3.06 -0.94 -32.01
N GLU A 44 2.46 -1.75 -32.89
CA GLU A 44 1.55 -1.28 -33.93
C GLU A 44 0.27 -0.66 -33.33
N ASN A 45 -0.30 -1.28 -32.30
CA ASN A 45 -1.45 -0.72 -31.60
C ASN A 45 -1.11 0.56 -30.85
N ALA A 46 0.11 0.63 -30.29
CA ALA A 46 0.62 1.82 -29.62
C ALA A 46 0.74 3.00 -30.59
N GLU A 47 1.22 2.79 -31.82
CA GLU A 47 1.34 3.85 -32.84
C GLU A 47 0.00 4.51 -33.20
N HIS A 48 -1.07 3.72 -33.25
CA HIS A 48 -2.42 4.21 -33.55
C HIS A 48 -3.11 4.86 -32.34
N SER A 49 -2.49 4.79 -31.17
CA SER A 49 -2.99 5.39 -29.94
C SER A 49 -2.22 6.67 -29.64
N SER A 50 -2.90 7.71 -29.17
CA SER A 50 -2.29 9.00 -28.83
C SER A 50 -1.52 8.93 -27.50
N ILE A 51 -0.59 7.98 -27.35
CA ILE A 51 0.21 7.84 -26.13
C ILE A 51 1.12 9.08 -25.99
N PRO A 52 0.99 9.85 -24.90
CA PRO A 52 1.78 11.07 -24.69
C PRO A 52 3.27 10.79 -24.44
N GLY A 53 3.59 9.71 -23.74
CA GLY A 53 4.97 9.34 -23.40
C GLY A 53 5.03 8.06 -22.58
N VAL A 54 6.22 7.47 -22.49
CA VAL A 54 6.48 6.23 -21.75
C VAL A 54 7.59 6.38 -20.71
N PHE A 55 7.40 5.72 -19.58
CA PHE A 55 8.35 5.70 -18.47
C PHE A 55 9.00 4.32 -18.39
N PHE A 56 10.32 4.28 -18.58
CA PHE A 56 11.10 3.05 -18.62
C PHE A 56 11.97 2.92 -17.37
N GLY A 57 11.65 1.94 -16.52
CA GLY A 57 12.43 1.60 -15.34
C GLY A 57 13.49 0.55 -15.63
N LEU A 58 14.77 0.90 -15.48
CA LEU A 58 15.88 -0.01 -15.76
C LEU A 58 15.86 -1.28 -14.90
N GLU A 59 15.35 -1.18 -13.67
CA GLU A 59 15.25 -2.29 -12.70
C GLU A 59 14.57 -3.55 -13.25
N GLU A 60 13.56 -3.42 -14.14
CA GLU A 60 12.87 -4.58 -14.70
C GLU A 60 13.63 -5.29 -15.82
N CYS A 61 14.52 -4.56 -16.51
CA CYS A 61 15.11 -4.99 -17.78
C CYS A 61 16.64 -5.09 -17.74
N LEU A 62 17.29 -4.77 -16.61
CA LEU A 62 18.75 -4.66 -16.56
C LEU A 62 19.46 -5.95 -17.00
N ASP A 63 18.93 -7.11 -16.62
CA ASP A 63 19.47 -8.43 -17.00
C ASP A 63 19.34 -8.70 -18.49
N GLU A 64 18.17 -8.38 -19.04
CA GLU A 64 17.81 -8.60 -20.44
C GLU A 64 18.64 -7.66 -21.32
N LEU A 65 18.77 -6.39 -20.91
CA LEU A 65 19.60 -5.38 -21.57
C LEU A 65 21.06 -5.79 -21.60
N ALA A 66 21.66 -6.19 -20.47
CA ALA A 66 23.07 -6.58 -20.40
C ALA A 66 23.44 -7.70 -21.39
N ASN A 67 22.48 -8.60 -21.67
CA ASN A 67 22.67 -9.72 -22.57
C ASN A 67 22.25 -9.44 -24.03
N SER A 68 21.49 -8.36 -24.27
CA SER A 68 20.95 -8.02 -25.59
C SER A 68 22.03 -7.58 -26.59
N ALA A 69 21.84 -7.94 -27.87
CA ALA A 69 22.68 -7.44 -28.96
C ALA A 69 22.57 -5.90 -29.11
N ILE A 70 21.40 -5.35 -28.76
CA ILE A 70 21.10 -3.92 -28.85
C ILE A 70 21.93 -3.11 -27.84
N ALA A 71 22.11 -3.60 -26.60
CA ALA A 71 23.00 -2.95 -25.63
C ALA A 71 24.50 -3.12 -25.93
N LYS A 72 24.85 -4.10 -26.78
CA LYS A 72 26.19 -4.28 -27.34
C LYS A 72 26.43 -3.35 -28.54
N GLY A 73 25.38 -2.98 -29.27
CA GLY A 73 25.38 -1.97 -30.34
C GLY A 73 25.17 -0.54 -29.83
N LYS A 74 25.15 0.42 -30.76
CA LYS A 74 24.70 1.81 -30.53
C LYS A 74 23.30 1.95 -31.12
N SER A 75 22.28 1.55 -30.37
CA SER A 75 20.88 1.69 -30.80
C SER A 75 20.09 2.47 -29.74
N ARG A 76 19.07 3.21 -30.17
CA ARG A 76 18.28 4.05 -29.28
C ARG A 76 17.40 3.19 -28.38
N LEU A 77 16.93 3.76 -27.28
CA LEU A 77 16.00 3.10 -26.37
C LEU A 77 14.72 2.70 -27.11
N GLU A 78 14.22 3.60 -27.96
CA GLU A 78 13.04 3.40 -28.82
C GLU A 78 13.15 2.12 -29.67
N ASP A 79 14.33 1.84 -30.22
CA ASP A 79 14.59 0.62 -31.02
C ASP A 79 14.48 -0.64 -30.15
N TRP A 80 14.87 -0.55 -28.87
CA TRP A 80 14.83 -1.66 -27.93
C TRP A 80 13.41 -1.95 -27.45
N ILE A 81 12.64 -0.91 -27.12
CA ILE A 81 11.24 -1.04 -26.70
C ILE A 81 10.26 -1.16 -27.87
N ALA A 82 10.77 -1.07 -29.11
CA ALA A 82 10.00 -1.07 -30.34
C ALA A 82 8.85 -0.05 -30.30
N ILE A 83 9.12 1.18 -29.87
CA ILE A 83 8.12 2.27 -29.88
C ILE A 83 8.47 3.29 -30.96
N SER A 84 7.45 3.91 -31.56
CA SER A 84 7.67 5.00 -32.52
C SER A 84 8.46 6.14 -31.89
N ALA A 85 9.39 6.71 -32.66
CA ALA A 85 10.17 7.89 -32.29
C ALA A 85 9.34 9.16 -32.01
N SER A 86 8.03 9.12 -32.29
CA SER A 86 7.09 10.18 -31.92
C SER A 86 6.70 10.16 -30.44
N VAL A 87 6.94 9.07 -29.71
CA VAL A 87 6.58 8.91 -28.30
C VAL A 87 7.78 9.21 -27.42
N SER A 88 7.66 10.23 -26.56
CA SER A 88 8.78 10.64 -25.72
C SER A 88 9.08 9.62 -24.61
N THR A 89 10.37 9.45 -24.32
CA THR A 89 10.87 8.43 -23.39
C THR A 89 11.52 9.06 -22.15
N ILE A 90 11.10 8.60 -20.96
CA ILE A 90 11.80 8.88 -19.69
C ILE A 90 12.46 7.62 -19.19
N LEU A 91 13.80 7.64 -19.06
CA LEU A 91 14.57 6.57 -18.42
C LEU A 91 14.75 6.87 -16.93
N SER A 92 14.51 5.86 -16.10
CA SER A 92 14.71 5.91 -14.65
C SER A 92 15.56 4.72 -14.19
N PRO A 93 16.40 4.86 -13.15
CA PRO A 93 17.15 3.73 -12.60
C PRO A 93 16.22 2.64 -12.03
N ARG A 94 15.02 3.03 -11.59
CA ARG A 94 14.04 2.16 -10.94
C ARG A 94 12.69 2.18 -11.65
N ARG A 95 11.92 1.10 -11.50
CA ARG A 95 10.54 1.02 -12.01
C ARG A 95 9.62 1.98 -11.25
N PHE A 96 8.47 2.34 -11.83
CA PHE A 96 7.53 3.30 -11.27
C PHE A 96 7.02 2.89 -9.87
N ARG A 97 6.72 1.60 -9.68
CA ARG A 97 6.48 1.00 -8.36
C ARG A 97 7.71 0.22 -7.91
N PRO A 98 8.72 0.89 -7.33
CA PRO A 98 9.97 0.27 -6.97
C PRO A 98 9.77 -0.94 -6.05
N LEU A 99 10.52 -2.02 -6.28
CA LEU A 99 10.59 -3.14 -5.33
C LEU A 99 11.32 -2.71 -4.03
N LYS A 100 11.20 -3.49 -2.94
CA LYS A 100 11.93 -3.16 -1.70
C LYS A 100 13.44 -3.21 -1.96
N SER A 101 14.10 -2.06 -1.88
CA SER A 101 15.55 -1.94 -2.05
C SER A 101 16.27 -2.34 -0.76
N VAL A 102 17.36 -3.10 -0.90
CA VAL A 102 18.12 -3.68 0.21
C VAL A 102 19.11 -2.68 0.82
N SER A 103 19.71 -1.79 0.01
CA SER A 103 20.72 -0.82 0.47
C SER A 103 21.09 0.22 -0.60
N ALA A 104 21.67 1.33 -0.17
CA ALA A 104 22.31 2.33 -1.02
C ALA A 104 23.65 2.77 -0.40
N SER A 105 24.70 2.84 -1.23
CA SER A 105 26.02 3.38 -0.89
C SER A 105 26.23 4.73 -1.59
N ASP A 106 27.45 5.26 -1.55
CA ASP A 106 27.77 6.54 -2.20
C ASP A 106 28.10 6.37 -3.70
N SER A 107 28.29 5.13 -4.18
CA SER A 107 28.59 4.84 -5.59
C SER A 107 27.56 3.93 -6.27
N ASP A 108 26.73 3.24 -5.50
CA ASP A 108 25.76 2.26 -6.00
C ASP A 108 24.42 2.29 -5.24
N ILE A 109 23.39 1.80 -5.93
CA ILE A 109 22.11 1.42 -5.32
C ILE A 109 21.86 -0.07 -5.55
N SER A 110 21.25 -0.75 -4.57
CA SER A 110 20.80 -2.12 -4.74
C SER A 110 19.38 -2.14 -5.31
N ILE A 111 19.22 -2.79 -6.46
CA ILE A 111 17.94 -2.99 -7.16
C ILE A 111 17.62 -4.48 -7.27
N VAL A 112 16.34 -4.83 -7.37
CA VAL A 112 15.91 -6.22 -7.51
C VAL A 112 15.50 -6.45 -8.96
N THR A 113 16.23 -7.35 -9.63
CA THR A 113 16.03 -7.72 -11.03
C THR A 113 15.47 -9.13 -11.14
N SER A 114 15.13 -9.58 -12.35
CA SER A 114 14.69 -10.96 -12.60
C SER A 114 15.70 -12.02 -12.16
N GLY A 115 17.00 -11.69 -12.19
CA GLY A 115 18.10 -12.51 -11.72
C GLY A 115 18.46 -12.31 -10.25
N GLY A 116 17.64 -11.60 -9.47
CA GLY A 116 17.86 -11.32 -8.05
C GLY A 116 18.42 -9.92 -7.77
N VAL A 117 18.98 -9.74 -6.57
CA VAL A 117 19.51 -8.43 -6.12
C VAL A 117 20.80 -8.11 -6.87
N LYS A 118 20.85 -6.93 -7.50
CA LYS A 118 22.02 -6.42 -8.21
C LYS A 118 22.36 -5.01 -7.77
N LYS A 119 23.64 -4.66 -7.86
CA LYS A 119 24.14 -3.31 -7.62
C LYS A 119 24.17 -2.53 -8.93
N LEU A 120 23.45 -1.42 -8.99
CA LEU A 120 23.51 -0.46 -10.08
C LEU A 120 24.46 0.67 -9.68
N THR A 121 25.64 0.69 -10.29
CA THR A 121 26.65 1.73 -10.04
C THR A 121 26.39 2.99 -10.88
N SER A 122 26.84 4.15 -10.40
CA SER A 122 26.82 5.42 -11.16
C SER A 122 27.47 5.26 -12.54
N GLU A 123 28.59 4.55 -12.63
CA GLU A 123 29.30 4.31 -13.89
C GLU A 123 28.51 3.46 -14.88
N LEU A 124 27.93 2.35 -14.42
CA LEU A 124 27.12 1.47 -15.26
C LEU A 124 25.88 2.20 -15.76
N TYR A 125 25.19 2.93 -14.87
CA TYR A 125 24.01 3.71 -15.23
C TYR A 125 24.34 4.76 -16.29
N ASN A 126 25.40 5.54 -16.08
CA ASN A 126 25.88 6.54 -17.05
C ASN A 126 26.22 5.92 -18.41
N SER A 127 26.89 4.77 -18.42
CA SER A 127 27.22 4.03 -19.65
C SER A 127 25.96 3.61 -20.40
N LEU A 128 24.95 3.11 -19.69
CA LEU A 128 23.67 2.70 -20.29
C LEU A 128 22.89 3.87 -20.85
N VAL A 129 22.77 4.98 -20.12
CA VAL A 129 22.13 6.21 -20.62
C VAL A 129 22.80 6.70 -21.91
N THR A 130 24.13 6.67 -21.93
CA THR A 130 24.95 7.06 -23.08
C THR A 130 24.71 6.18 -24.32
N LYS A 131 24.48 4.88 -24.10
CA LYS A 131 24.22 3.91 -25.17
C LYS A 131 22.78 3.97 -25.67
N LEU A 132 21.82 4.04 -24.75
CA LEU A 132 20.39 3.99 -25.03
C LEU A 132 19.84 5.33 -25.52
N GLN A 133 20.47 6.46 -25.20
CA GLN A 133 20.06 7.79 -25.70
C GLN A 133 18.54 8.07 -25.54
N PRO A 134 17.98 7.99 -24.32
CA PRO A 134 16.59 8.38 -24.09
C PRO A 134 16.38 9.88 -24.31
N ASP A 135 15.13 10.33 -24.43
CA ASP A 135 14.84 11.77 -24.56
C ASP A 135 15.07 12.52 -23.24
N ALA A 136 14.66 11.91 -22.13
CA ALA A 136 14.91 12.42 -20.79
C ALA A 136 15.34 11.32 -19.82
N VAL A 137 16.08 11.71 -18.78
CA VAL A 137 16.64 10.79 -17.79
C VAL A 137 16.49 11.32 -16.38
N ILE A 138 16.01 10.47 -15.47
CA ILE A 138 16.11 10.71 -14.03
C ILE A 138 17.48 10.27 -13.57
N THR A 139 18.23 11.15 -12.91
CA THR A 139 19.57 10.81 -12.40
C THR A 139 19.50 9.67 -11.39
N LEU A 140 20.62 8.97 -11.19
CA LEU A 140 20.71 7.94 -10.14
C LEU A 140 20.27 8.54 -8.80
N ASN A 141 19.48 7.79 -8.03
CA ASN A 141 18.86 8.30 -6.82
C ASN A 141 18.64 7.25 -5.73
N ASP A 142 18.74 7.70 -4.49
CA ASP A 142 18.49 6.93 -3.27
C ASP A 142 17.09 7.29 -2.78
N ASN A 143 16.08 6.59 -3.30
CA ASN A 143 14.69 6.72 -2.91
C ASN A 143 14.15 5.35 -2.45
N PRO A 144 14.12 5.08 -1.12
CA PRO A 144 13.57 3.84 -0.59
C PRO A 144 12.04 3.81 -0.71
N THR A 145 11.49 2.60 -0.78
CA THR A 145 10.03 2.37 -0.82
C THR A 145 9.33 2.62 0.52
N SER A 146 10.08 2.54 1.62
CA SER A 146 9.59 2.77 2.98
C SER A 146 10.13 4.09 3.51
N LYS A 147 9.40 4.68 4.47
CA LYS A 147 9.83 5.92 5.14
C LYS A 147 11.28 5.79 5.63
N PRO A 148 12.20 6.68 5.21
CA PRO A 148 13.59 6.59 5.61
C PRO A 148 13.78 7.00 7.08
N GLY A 149 14.59 6.22 7.80
CA GLY A 149 15.01 6.57 9.16
C GLY A 149 15.83 7.87 9.20
N VAL A 150 15.81 8.55 10.34
CA VAL A 150 16.34 9.92 10.51
C VAL A 150 17.79 10.05 10.02
N LYS A 151 18.67 9.11 10.40
CA LYS A 151 20.09 9.09 10.01
C LYS A 151 20.33 8.92 8.49
N ARG A 152 19.37 8.37 7.75
CA ARG A 152 19.48 8.13 6.30
C ARG A 152 19.10 9.37 5.48
N ARG A 153 18.14 10.18 5.96
CA ARG A 153 17.63 11.37 5.26
C ARG A 153 18.72 12.33 4.76
N PRO A 154 19.68 12.79 5.59
CA PRO A 154 20.74 13.68 5.11
C PRO A 154 21.70 13.00 4.12
N LYS A 155 21.94 11.68 4.28
CA LYS A 155 22.78 10.90 3.35
C LYS A 155 22.13 10.78 1.98
N MET A 156 20.82 10.55 1.93
CA MET A 156 20.05 10.50 0.67
C MET A 156 20.17 11.81 -0.11
N ILE A 157 20.01 12.95 0.57
CA ILE A 157 20.14 14.28 -0.06
C ILE A 157 21.53 14.46 -0.66
N SER A 158 22.57 14.20 0.15
CA SER A 158 23.96 14.32 -0.31
C SER A 158 24.26 13.41 -1.51
N ARG A 159 23.79 12.16 -1.50
CA ARG A 159 23.96 11.22 -2.62
C ARG A 159 23.25 11.68 -3.89
N ASN A 160 21.99 12.09 -3.79
CA ASN A 160 21.22 12.56 -4.95
C ASN A 160 21.88 13.80 -5.60
N LEU A 161 22.37 14.75 -4.78
CA LEU A 161 23.10 15.92 -5.27
C LEU A 161 24.44 15.52 -5.93
N ASN A 162 25.22 14.63 -5.29
CA ASN A 162 26.50 14.19 -5.81
C ASN A 162 26.36 13.42 -7.13
N TRP A 163 25.41 12.47 -7.22
CA TRP A 163 25.18 11.71 -8.44
C TRP A 163 24.64 12.58 -9.58
N ALA A 164 23.79 13.56 -9.28
CA ALA A 164 23.37 14.54 -10.28
C ALA A 164 24.54 15.38 -10.78
N LYS A 165 25.42 15.83 -9.88
CA LYS A 165 26.63 16.58 -10.23
C LYS A 165 27.59 15.75 -11.09
N GLU A 166 27.86 14.50 -10.71
CA GLU A 166 28.67 13.57 -11.51
C GLU A 166 28.08 13.34 -12.91
N PHE A 167 26.76 13.17 -12.99
CA PHE A 167 26.05 13.01 -14.26
C PHE A 167 26.21 14.25 -15.15
N LEU A 168 25.95 15.44 -14.59
CA LEU A 168 26.07 16.72 -15.30
C LEU A 168 27.48 16.96 -15.85
N HIS A 169 28.52 16.76 -15.03
CA HIS A 169 29.91 16.91 -15.48
C HIS A 169 30.24 15.98 -16.66
N LYS A 170 29.84 14.71 -16.58
CA LYS A 170 30.07 13.75 -17.68
C LYS A 170 29.31 14.10 -18.95
N GLN A 171 28.13 14.71 -18.85
CA GLN A 171 27.39 15.15 -20.04
C GLN A 171 28.02 16.38 -20.69
N LEU A 172 28.50 17.34 -19.88
CA LEU A 172 29.19 18.54 -20.37
C LEU A 172 30.52 18.19 -21.06
N GLU A 173 31.32 17.31 -20.47
CA GLU A 173 32.60 16.86 -21.04
C GLU A 173 32.45 16.18 -22.40
N GLN A 174 31.28 15.60 -22.68
CA GLN A 174 31.05 14.86 -23.91
C GLN A 174 30.50 15.72 -25.06
N GLU A 175 30.19 17.01 -24.84
CA GLU A 175 29.65 17.99 -25.83
C GLU A 175 28.75 17.35 -26.90
N ARG A 176 27.76 16.57 -26.48
CA ARG A 176 26.92 15.82 -27.44
C ARG A 176 25.71 16.62 -27.86
N ALA A 177 25.55 16.77 -29.16
CA ALA A 177 24.31 17.26 -29.78
C ALA A 177 23.06 16.47 -29.31
N ASN A 178 23.21 15.21 -28.88
CA ASN A 178 22.12 14.31 -28.46
C ASN A 178 22.10 13.97 -26.96
N ALA A 179 22.58 14.86 -26.08
CA ALA A 179 22.42 14.64 -24.63
C ALA A 179 20.91 14.63 -24.23
N PRO A 180 20.48 13.74 -23.31
CA PRO A 180 19.10 13.68 -22.80
C PRO A 180 18.78 14.88 -21.91
N ASP A 181 17.49 15.25 -21.83
CA ASP A 181 17.00 16.21 -20.85
C ASP A 181 17.14 15.63 -19.43
N ILE A 182 17.72 16.41 -18.51
CA ILE A 182 18.02 15.93 -17.16
C ILE A 182 16.84 16.24 -16.23
N ILE A 183 16.36 15.21 -15.54
CA ILE A 183 15.31 15.28 -14.54
C ILE A 183 15.95 15.02 -13.17
N PHE A 184 15.84 16.00 -12.26
CA PHE A 184 16.42 15.88 -10.94
C PHE A 184 15.42 15.23 -9.96
N PRO A 185 15.83 14.19 -9.21
CA PRO A 185 14.96 13.44 -8.30
C PRO A 185 14.79 14.16 -6.95
N ILE A 186 13.55 14.43 -6.57
CA ILE A 186 13.17 14.99 -5.28
C ILE A 186 12.65 13.87 -4.37
N PRO A 187 13.36 13.52 -3.28
CA PRO A 187 12.96 12.44 -2.39
C PRO A 187 11.71 12.80 -1.59
N ASP A 188 10.96 11.78 -1.15
CA ASP A 188 9.83 11.95 -0.24
C ASP A 188 10.33 12.26 1.19
N LEU A 189 10.62 13.53 1.43
CA LEU A 189 11.14 14.05 2.71
C LEU A 189 10.39 15.33 3.13
N PRO A 190 10.34 15.63 4.44
CA PRO A 190 9.77 16.89 4.94
C PRO A 190 10.52 18.13 4.44
N ASN A 191 9.82 19.28 4.44
CA ASN A 191 10.35 20.57 3.98
C ASN A 191 11.64 21.00 4.69
N THR A 192 11.81 20.63 5.96
CA THR A 192 13.03 20.86 6.76
C THR A 192 14.29 20.33 6.07
N TYR A 193 14.16 19.26 5.30
CA TYR A 193 15.25 18.63 4.55
C TYR A 193 15.30 19.09 3.08
N LEU A 194 14.13 19.35 2.47
CA LEU A 194 14.05 19.76 1.07
C LEU A 194 14.50 21.22 0.84
N ILE A 195 14.22 22.14 1.77
CA ILE A 195 14.63 23.55 1.63
C ILE A 195 16.17 23.67 1.51
N PRO A 196 16.98 23.10 2.42
CA PRO A 196 18.44 23.11 2.27
C PRO A 196 18.95 22.39 1.02
N MET A 197 18.23 21.37 0.54
CA MET A 197 18.56 20.67 -0.70
C MET A 197 18.37 21.58 -1.92
N PHE A 198 17.28 22.36 -1.96
CA PHE A 198 17.08 23.35 -3.02
C PHE A 198 18.13 24.45 -2.97
N ASP A 199 18.54 24.92 -1.79
CA ASP A 199 19.60 25.92 -1.68
C ASP A 199 20.93 25.40 -2.24
N LYS A 200 21.31 24.15 -1.93
CA LYS A 200 22.48 23.50 -2.54
C LYS A 200 22.34 23.27 -4.04
N LEU A 201 21.11 23.05 -4.52
CA LEU A 201 20.84 22.90 -5.95
C LEU A 201 21.09 24.20 -6.71
N LYS A 202 20.92 25.38 -6.08
CA LYS A 202 21.26 26.68 -6.69
C LYS A 202 22.76 26.83 -6.96
N GLU A 203 23.60 26.20 -6.14
CA GLU A 203 25.05 26.19 -6.33
C GLU A 203 25.48 25.28 -7.49
N LEU A 204 24.61 24.36 -7.91
CA LEU A 204 24.81 23.53 -9.10
C LEU A 204 24.35 24.29 -10.35
N ASP A 205 24.92 23.95 -11.51
CA ASP A 205 24.51 24.53 -12.81
C ASP A 205 23.11 24.03 -13.23
N PHE A 206 22.08 24.61 -12.60
CA PHE A 206 20.70 24.19 -12.72
C PHE A 206 20.08 24.49 -14.09
N GLY A 207 20.75 25.28 -14.95
CA GLY A 207 20.26 25.59 -16.31
C GLY A 207 20.08 24.34 -17.19
N HIS A 208 20.79 23.26 -16.85
CA HIS A 208 20.71 21.97 -17.51
C HIS A 208 19.60 21.05 -16.95
N ILE A 209 19.03 21.35 -15.79
CA ILE A 209 17.90 20.59 -15.22
C ILE A 209 16.60 21.07 -15.88
N LYS A 210 15.87 20.15 -16.51
CA LYS A 210 14.64 20.45 -17.27
C LYS A 210 13.35 20.08 -16.55
N ALA A 211 13.41 19.24 -15.52
CA ALA A 211 12.26 18.90 -14.68
C ALA A 211 12.68 18.37 -13.30
N PHE A 212 11.74 18.35 -12.36
CA PHE A 212 11.86 17.66 -11.07
C PHE A 212 10.96 16.44 -11.01
N ALA A 213 11.51 15.29 -10.61
CA ALA A 213 10.76 14.07 -10.35
C ALA A 213 10.49 13.92 -8.84
N PHE A 214 9.26 14.16 -8.41
CA PHE A 214 8.83 14.02 -7.01
C PHE A 214 8.43 12.58 -6.73
N PHE A 215 9.11 11.95 -5.77
CA PHE A 215 8.77 10.61 -5.28
C PHE A 215 7.70 10.64 -4.19
N GLY A 216 7.50 11.79 -3.55
CA GLY A 216 6.45 12.07 -2.59
C GLY A 216 5.40 13.03 -3.14
N GLN A 217 4.59 13.60 -2.25
CA GLN A 217 3.68 14.68 -2.62
C GLN A 217 4.47 15.93 -3.07
N PRO A 218 4.03 16.64 -4.13
CA PRO A 218 4.66 17.88 -4.54
C PRO A 218 4.67 18.90 -3.40
N VAL A 219 5.82 19.55 -3.23
CA VAL A 219 6.04 20.59 -2.23
C VAL A 219 6.25 21.93 -2.94
N ALA A 220 5.93 23.03 -2.27
CA ALA A 220 6.30 24.36 -2.73
C ALA A 220 7.83 24.45 -2.95
N VAL A 221 8.22 24.80 -4.17
CA VAL A 221 9.62 25.03 -4.55
C VAL A 221 9.93 26.53 -4.51
N PRO A 222 11.20 26.92 -4.26
CA PRO A 222 11.63 28.32 -4.38
C PRO A 222 11.25 28.94 -5.73
N THR A 223 11.02 30.26 -5.73
CA THR A 223 10.51 31.02 -6.91
C THR A 223 11.38 30.88 -8.16
N GLU A 224 12.69 30.76 -7.99
CA GLU A 224 13.66 30.52 -9.06
C GLU A 224 13.37 29.23 -9.85
N PHE A 225 12.78 28.24 -9.18
CA PHE A 225 12.45 26.93 -9.72
C PHE A 225 10.99 26.82 -10.19
N ASP A 226 10.21 27.89 -10.15
CA ASP A 226 8.77 27.84 -10.46
C ASP A 226 8.48 27.55 -11.94
N SER A 227 9.41 27.90 -12.82
CA SER A 227 9.33 27.59 -14.26
C SER A 227 9.61 26.12 -14.59
N ILE A 228 10.19 25.35 -13.66
CA ILE A 228 10.58 23.96 -13.90
C ILE A 228 9.35 23.04 -13.75
N PRO A 229 9.07 22.19 -14.76
CA PRO A 229 8.02 21.18 -14.68
C PRO A 229 8.22 20.18 -13.53
N ARG A 230 7.12 19.83 -12.87
CA ARG A 230 7.06 18.88 -11.74
C ARG A 230 6.40 17.59 -12.22
N ILE A 231 7.18 16.52 -12.25
CA ILE A 231 6.75 15.16 -12.59
C ILE A 231 6.47 14.43 -11.28
N SER A 232 5.24 13.97 -11.07
CA SER A 232 4.87 13.14 -9.93
C SER A 232 5.10 11.66 -10.27
N LEU A 233 5.87 11.00 -9.40
CA LEU A 233 6.02 9.54 -9.34
C LEU A 233 5.19 8.94 -8.19
N ALA A 234 4.43 9.77 -7.46
CA ALA A 234 3.50 9.27 -6.46
C ALA A 234 2.31 8.58 -7.17
N PRO A 235 1.88 7.40 -6.69
CA PRO A 235 0.77 6.68 -7.31
C PRO A 235 -0.52 7.47 -7.17
N VAL A 236 -1.20 7.65 -8.31
CA VAL A 236 -2.56 8.18 -8.39
C VAL A 236 -3.50 7.01 -8.68
N GLU A 237 -4.54 6.87 -7.87
CA GLU A 237 -5.47 5.75 -7.97
C GLU A 237 -6.78 6.17 -8.62
N THR A 238 -7.11 7.46 -8.67
CA THR A 238 -8.38 7.98 -9.24
C THR A 238 -8.17 9.27 -10.06
N PRO A 239 -9.11 9.66 -10.94
CA PRO A 239 -9.09 10.98 -11.59
C PRO A 239 -9.21 12.14 -10.59
N HIS A 240 -9.82 11.92 -9.43
CA HIS A 240 -9.89 12.92 -8.36
C HIS A 240 -8.49 13.21 -7.79
N ASP A 241 -7.68 12.17 -7.55
CA ASP A 241 -6.29 12.33 -7.09
C ASP A 241 -5.46 13.13 -8.10
N ILE A 242 -5.70 12.92 -9.40
CA ILE A 242 -5.05 13.70 -10.46
C ILE A 242 -5.41 15.18 -10.31
N LEU A 243 -6.69 15.51 -10.14
CA LEU A 243 -7.14 16.91 -9.99
C LEU A 243 -6.58 17.57 -8.71
N ASP A 244 -6.45 16.82 -7.62
CA ASP A 244 -5.84 17.30 -6.38
C ASP A 244 -4.34 17.57 -6.55
N ALA A 245 -3.62 16.62 -7.17
CA ALA A 245 -2.20 16.79 -7.44
C ALA A 245 -1.91 17.93 -8.42
N LEU A 246 -2.79 18.18 -9.40
CA LEU A 246 -2.71 19.33 -10.30
C LEU A 246 -2.90 20.65 -9.57
N GLU A 247 -3.87 20.74 -8.66
CA GLU A 247 -4.07 21.93 -7.84
C GLU A 247 -2.84 22.19 -6.96
N ASN A 248 -2.22 21.13 -6.46
CA ASN A 248 -0.92 21.17 -5.77
C ASN A 248 0.29 21.38 -6.71
N GLY A 249 0.05 21.75 -7.97
CA GLY A 249 1.08 22.22 -8.91
C GLY A 249 1.90 21.13 -9.58
N THR A 250 1.42 19.88 -9.63
CA THR A 250 1.98 18.83 -10.51
C THR A 250 1.72 19.18 -11.97
N ASP A 251 2.70 18.93 -12.84
CA ASP A 251 2.58 19.14 -14.29
C ASP A 251 2.45 17.82 -15.05
N ILE A 252 3.15 16.77 -14.61
CA ILE A 252 3.18 15.48 -15.32
C ILE A 252 3.00 14.35 -14.33
N PHE A 253 2.26 13.31 -14.71
CA PHE A 253 2.08 12.10 -13.91
C PHE A 253 2.77 10.91 -14.56
N VAL A 254 3.49 10.09 -13.80
CA VAL A 254 3.68 8.69 -14.21
C VAL A 254 2.58 7.89 -13.52
N THR A 255 1.79 7.12 -14.28
CA THR A 255 0.62 6.44 -13.70
C THR A 255 0.33 5.09 -14.36
N ASP A 256 0.10 4.08 -13.53
CA ASP A 256 -0.39 2.76 -13.93
C ASP A 256 -1.92 2.62 -13.81
N LEU A 257 -2.63 3.72 -13.54
CA LEU A 257 -4.09 3.77 -13.38
C LEU A 257 -4.82 3.06 -14.52
N VAL A 258 -4.44 3.37 -15.76
CA VAL A 258 -5.04 2.78 -16.96
C VAL A 258 -4.87 1.27 -16.94
N THR A 259 -3.65 0.77 -16.72
CA THR A 259 -3.35 -0.67 -16.70
C THR A 259 -4.09 -1.37 -15.57
N LYS A 260 -4.16 -0.77 -14.37
CA LYS A 260 -4.91 -1.32 -13.24
C LYS A 260 -6.40 -1.45 -13.53
N CYS A 261 -7.02 -0.40 -14.07
CA CYS A 261 -8.43 -0.45 -14.45
C CYS A 261 -8.66 -1.46 -15.56
N THR A 262 -7.80 -1.48 -16.57
CA THR A 262 -7.85 -2.49 -17.63
C THR A 262 -7.78 -3.89 -17.03
N ASP A 263 -6.79 -4.22 -16.21
CA ASP A 263 -6.64 -5.54 -15.56
C ASP A 263 -7.83 -5.93 -14.68
N ALA A 264 -8.52 -4.95 -14.08
CA ALA A 264 -9.73 -5.17 -13.30
C ALA A 264 -10.99 -5.35 -14.17
N GLY A 265 -10.90 -5.17 -15.49
CA GLY A 265 -12.04 -5.21 -16.41
C GLY A 265 -12.90 -3.95 -16.36
N ILE A 266 -12.31 -2.83 -15.95
CA ILE A 266 -13.00 -1.56 -15.76
C ILE A 266 -12.68 -0.65 -16.94
N ALA A 267 -13.73 -0.23 -17.64
CA ALA A 267 -13.66 0.82 -18.65
C ALA A 267 -13.83 2.19 -18.00
N LEU A 268 -12.86 3.09 -18.17
CA LEU A 268 -12.94 4.46 -17.67
C LEU A 268 -14.10 5.21 -18.35
N ALA A 269 -14.87 5.96 -17.56
CA ALA A 269 -16.15 6.54 -17.95
C ALA A 269 -16.35 7.98 -17.45
N PHE A 270 -15.27 8.75 -17.37
CA PHE A 270 -15.30 10.16 -16.95
C PHE A 270 -14.84 11.10 -18.07
N ASN A 271 -15.33 12.34 -18.01
CA ASN A 271 -14.81 13.45 -18.80
C ASN A 271 -14.76 14.71 -17.94
N PHE A 272 -13.98 15.70 -18.35
CA PHE A 272 -13.89 16.99 -17.64
C PHE A 272 -14.77 18.07 -18.29
N LYS A 273 -15.68 17.67 -19.19
CA LYS A 273 -16.58 18.58 -19.89
C LYS A 273 -17.81 18.84 -19.01
N ASN A 274 -18.45 19.98 -19.25
CA ASN A 274 -19.67 20.36 -18.54
C ASN A 274 -20.78 19.38 -18.93
N SER A 275 -21.18 18.51 -17.99
CA SER A 275 -22.47 17.85 -18.07
C SER A 275 -23.36 18.41 -16.96
N GLU A 276 -24.59 18.79 -17.32
CA GLU A 276 -25.62 19.29 -16.39
C GLU A 276 -26.43 18.12 -15.79
N SER A 277 -25.80 16.96 -15.60
CA SER A 277 -26.48 15.81 -15.02
C SER A 277 -26.59 15.96 -13.51
N GLU A 278 -27.82 15.91 -12.99
CA GLU A 278 -28.11 15.95 -11.55
C GLU A 278 -27.77 14.63 -10.83
N VAL A 279 -27.56 13.54 -11.58
CA VAL A 279 -27.25 12.21 -11.04
C VAL A 279 -25.74 12.01 -10.93
N LYS A 280 -25.29 11.51 -9.77
CA LYS A 280 -23.89 11.11 -9.56
C LYS A 280 -23.51 9.97 -10.50
N LEU A 281 -22.48 10.20 -11.31
CA LEU A 281 -21.94 9.24 -12.28
C LEU A 281 -20.77 8.45 -11.68
N GLN A 282 -20.57 7.24 -12.20
CA GLN A 282 -19.42 6.42 -11.87
C GLN A 282 -18.21 6.84 -12.72
N ILE A 283 -17.01 6.77 -12.16
CA ILE A 283 -15.75 7.02 -12.90
C ILE A 283 -15.34 5.85 -13.80
N GLY A 284 -15.96 4.68 -13.63
CA GLY A 284 -15.71 3.51 -14.47
C GLY A 284 -16.92 2.59 -14.56
N ILE A 285 -16.93 1.78 -15.60
CA ILE A 285 -17.95 0.78 -15.91
C ILE A 285 -17.30 -0.59 -15.76
N ASN A 286 -17.90 -1.47 -14.94
CA ASN A 286 -17.46 -2.86 -14.82
C ASN A 286 -17.95 -3.66 -16.03
N MET A 287 -17.03 -4.08 -16.90
CA MET A 287 -17.36 -4.78 -18.14
C MET A 287 -17.69 -6.26 -17.95
N PHE A 288 -17.59 -6.80 -16.74
CA PHE A 288 -18.07 -8.14 -16.39
C PHE A 288 -19.56 -8.16 -16.03
N ASP A 289 -20.19 -7.01 -15.81
CA ASP A 289 -21.59 -6.93 -15.42
C ASP A 289 -22.49 -7.64 -16.45
N ILE A 290 -23.40 -8.49 -15.96
CA ILE A 290 -24.38 -9.23 -16.75
C ILE A 290 -25.27 -8.27 -17.55
N SER A 291 -25.49 -7.05 -17.07
CA SER A 291 -26.25 -6.01 -17.79
C SER A 291 -25.68 -5.70 -19.19
N HIS A 292 -24.40 -6.01 -19.44
CA HIS A 292 -23.76 -5.79 -20.73
C HIS A 292 -23.91 -6.94 -21.72
N GLU A 293 -24.42 -8.11 -21.32
CA GLU A 293 -24.49 -9.32 -22.15
C GLU A 293 -25.19 -9.13 -23.50
N THR A 294 -26.24 -8.32 -23.53
CA THR A 294 -27.03 -8.02 -24.74
C THR A 294 -26.93 -6.55 -25.16
N ASN A 295 -26.04 -5.78 -24.52
CA ASN A 295 -25.94 -4.35 -24.78
C ASN A 295 -25.09 -4.08 -26.04
N MET A 296 -25.78 -3.68 -27.11
CA MET A 296 -25.18 -3.36 -28.41
C MET A 296 -24.63 -1.93 -28.51
N SER A 297 -24.77 -1.11 -27.48
CA SER A 297 -24.18 0.23 -27.42
C SER A 297 -22.65 0.16 -27.32
N PRO A 298 -21.92 1.22 -27.71
CA PRO A 298 -20.51 1.35 -27.39
C PRO A 298 -20.29 1.49 -25.87
N ILE A 299 -19.03 1.45 -25.42
CA ILE A 299 -18.70 1.70 -24.01
C ILE A 299 -19.16 3.12 -23.61
N LEU A 300 -18.80 4.12 -24.39
CA LEU A 300 -19.26 5.51 -24.22
C LEU A 300 -19.71 6.04 -25.57
N ASP A 301 -20.88 6.71 -25.61
CA ASP A 301 -21.48 7.19 -26.85
C ASP A 301 -20.72 8.36 -27.49
N ASP A 302 -20.05 9.18 -26.69
CA ASP A 302 -19.26 10.34 -27.12
C ASP A 302 -17.77 10.01 -27.37
N CYS A 303 -17.35 8.76 -27.15
CA CYS A 303 -15.96 8.35 -27.26
C CYS A 303 -15.57 7.98 -28.69
N THR A 304 -14.42 8.51 -29.13
CA THR A 304 -13.94 8.34 -30.50
C THR A 304 -12.86 7.27 -30.66
N CYS A 305 -12.58 6.50 -29.61
CA CYS A 305 -11.57 5.44 -29.65
C CYS A 305 -12.00 4.30 -30.58
N ILE A 306 -11.03 3.49 -31.03
CA ILE A 306 -11.28 2.36 -31.92
C ILE A 306 -12.24 1.33 -31.30
N CYS A 307 -12.18 1.19 -29.96
CA CYS A 307 -13.04 0.29 -29.20
C CYS A 307 -14.51 0.73 -29.30
N CYS A 308 -14.82 1.97 -28.92
CA CYS A 308 -16.19 2.51 -28.97
C CYS A 308 -16.73 2.66 -30.40
N ARG A 309 -15.87 2.91 -31.40
CA ARG A 309 -16.31 3.05 -32.79
C ARG A 309 -16.70 1.73 -33.47
N ARG A 310 -16.13 0.60 -33.03
CA ARG A 310 -16.24 -0.68 -33.75
C ARG A 310 -16.93 -1.79 -32.96
N TYR A 311 -16.91 -1.72 -31.64
CA TYR A 311 -17.33 -2.83 -30.79
C TYR A 311 -18.38 -2.40 -29.78
N SER A 312 -19.29 -3.32 -29.47
CA SER A 312 -20.32 -3.12 -28.45
C SER A 312 -19.87 -3.60 -27.07
N ARG A 313 -20.55 -3.13 -26.02
CA ARG A 313 -20.36 -3.62 -24.65
C ARG A 313 -20.56 -5.14 -24.54
N ALA A 314 -21.56 -5.68 -25.24
CA ALA A 314 -21.82 -7.12 -25.32
C ALA A 314 -20.63 -7.90 -25.87
N TYR A 315 -20.00 -7.40 -26.94
CA TYR A 315 -18.84 -8.06 -27.52
C TYR A 315 -17.65 -8.06 -26.55
N ILE A 316 -17.37 -6.93 -25.90
CA ILE A 316 -16.25 -6.83 -24.95
C ILE A 316 -16.48 -7.74 -23.75
N ARG A 317 -17.69 -7.74 -23.18
CA ARG A 317 -18.04 -8.66 -22.08
C ARG A 317 -17.87 -10.12 -22.50
N HIS A 318 -18.31 -10.47 -23.71
CA HIS A 318 -18.14 -11.82 -24.24
C HIS A 318 -16.66 -12.20 -24.31
N LEU A 319 -15.79 -11.34 -24.85
CA LEU A 319 -14.35 -11.59 -24.92
C LEU A 319 -13.72 -11.74 -23.51
N LEU A 320 -14.11 -10.87 -22.56
CA LEU A 320 -13.64 -10.96 -21.18
C LEU A 320 -14.06 -12.29 -20.52
N SER A 321 -15.31 -12.70 -20.73
CA SER A 321 -15.87 -13.95 -20.22
C SER A 321 -15.23 -15.19 -20.87
N ALA A 322 -14.84 -15.07 -22.13
CA ALA A 322 -14.10 -16.09 -22.87
C ALA A 322 -12.60 -16.12 -22.54
N HIS A 323 -12.11 -15.18 -21.71
CA HIS A 323 -10.68 -14.98 -21.40
C HIS A 323 -9.80 -14.73 -22.64
N GLU A 324 -10.37 -14.07 -23.65
CA GLU A 324 -9.64 -13.70 -24.86
C GLU A 324 -8.78 -12.45 -24.63
N LEU A 325 -7.51 -12.50 -25.08
CA LEU A 325 -6.54 -11.43 -24.81
C LEU A 325 -6.91 -10.09 -25.44
N VAL A 326 -7.62 -10.14 -26.59
CA VAL A 326 -8.10 -8.95 -27.31
C VAL A 326 -9.02 -8.09 -26.45
N ALA A 327 -9.69 -8.65 -25.45
CA ALA A 327 -10.51 -7.89 -24.51
C ALA A 327 -9.69 -6.81 -23.78
N TRP A 328 -8.52 -7.19 -23.25
CA TRP A 328 -7.65 -6.29 -22.48
C TRP A 328 -7.01 -5.24 -23.38
N GLU A 329 -6.65 -5.60 -24.61
CA GLU A 329 -6.15 -4.67 -25.62
C GLU A 329 -7.18 -3.57 -25.93
N LEU A 330 -8.43 -3.94 -26.20
CA LEU A 330 -9.51 -3.00 -26.49
C LEU A 330 -9.83 -2.08 -25.31
N LEU A 331 -9.83 -2.62 -24.09
CA LEU A 331 -10.00 -1.84 -22.87
C LEU A 331 -8.83 -0.88 -22.62
N GLN A 332 -7.59 -1.34 -22.83
CA GLN A 332 -6.39 -0.51 -22.69
C GLN A 332 -6.44 0.69 -23.65
N LEU A 333 -6.78 0.45 -24.92
CA LEU A 333 -6.91 1.51 -25.93
C LEU A 333 -8.02 2.52 -25.56
N HIS A 334 -9.17 2.04 -25.06
CA HIS A 334 -10.24 2.90 -24.57
C HIS A 334 -9.80 3.74 -23.37
N ASN A 335 -9.20 3.11 -22.36
CA ASN A 335 -8.78 3.76 -21.13
C ASN A 335 -7.70 4.83 -21.37
N ILE A 336 -6.72 4.55 -22.24
CA ILE A 336 -5.70 5.54 -22.64
C ILE A 336 -6.37 6.74 -23.35
N HIS A 337 -7.34 6.49 -24.23
CA HIS A 337 -8.05 7.55 -24.94
C HIS A 337 -8.85 8.44 -23.98
N VAL A 338 -9.58 7.85 -23.03
CA VAL A 338 -10.36 8.59 -22.03
C VAL A 338 -9.45 9.48 -21.17
N LEU A 339 -8.34 8.94 -20.66
CA LEU A 339 -7.40 9.71 -19.85
C LEU A 339 -6.74 10.84 -20.65
N ASN A 340 -6.41 10.61 -21.93
CA ASN A 340 -5.90 11.64 -22.82
C ASN A 340 -6.91 12.77 -23.06
N SER A 341 -8.19 12.43 -23.31
CA SER A 341 -9.25 13.43 -23.46
C SER A 341 -9.40 14.24 -22.18
N PHE A 342 -9.39 13.58 -21.02
CA PHE A 342 -9.46 14.23 -19.71
C PHE A 342 -8.34 15.25 -19.50
N MET A 343 -7.08 14.87 -19.76
CA MET A 343 -5.95 15.80 -19.69
C MET A 343 -6.08 16.97 -20.68
N SER A 344 -6.62 16.72 -21.88
CA SER A 344 -6.86 17.77 -22.87
C SER A 344 -7.93 18.77 -22.41
N ASP A 345 -9.02 18.28 -21.84
CA ASP A 345 -10.10 19.11 -21.32
C ASP A 345 -9.63 19.92 -20.10
N ILE A 346 -8.80 19.34 -19.23
CA ILE A 346 -8.14 20.03 -18.11
C ILE A 346 -7.27 21.19 -18.63
N ARG A 347 -6.39 20.94 -19.62
CA ARG A 347 -5.56 21.99 -20.23
C ARG A 347 -6.41 23.12 -20.80
N ALA A 348 -7.50 22.79 -21.49
CA ALA A 348 -8.42 23.79 -22.00
C ALA A 348 -9.08 24.61 -20.87
N SER A 349 -9.41 23.97 -19.75
CA SER A 349 -9.99 24.63 -18.58
C SER A 349 -9.00 25.54 -17.85
N ILE A 350 -7.73 25.14 -17.73
CA ILE A 350 -6.68 25.96 -17.12
C ILE A 350 -6.43 27.21 -17.97
N ASN A 351 -6.32 27.05 -19.30
CA ASN A 351 -6.14 28.18 -20.21
C ASN A 351 -7.33 29.17 -20.20
N LYS A 352 -8.53 28.73 -19.83
CA LYS A 352 -9.72 29.57 -19.66
C LYS A 352 -9.85 30.19 -18.26
N GLY A 353 -9.01 29.81 -17.31
CA GLY A 353 -9.12 30.24 -15.91
C GLY A 353 -10.30 29.63 -15.15
N SER A 354 -10.96 28.59 -15.69
CA SER A 354 -12.15 27.96 -15.10
C SER A 354 -11.86 26.63 -14.40
N PHE A 355 -10.59 26.30 -14.15
CA PHE A 355 -10.16 25.01 -13.58
C PHE A 355 -10.79 24.71 -12.23
N SER A 356 -10.70 25.63 -11.25
CA SER A 356 -11.23 25.40 -9.91
C SER A 356 -12.75 25.13 -9.92
N SER A 357 -13.53 25.92 -10.67
CA SER A 357 -14.98 25.70 -10.79
C SER A 357 -15.33 24.40 -11.51
N ASN A 358 -14.56 24.01 -12.53
CA ASN A 358 -14.78 22.75 -13.23
C ASN A 358 -14.35 21.54 -12.37
N LYS A 359 -13.31 21.67 -11.55
CA LYS A 359 -12.92 20.68 -10.55
C LYS A 359 -14.04 20.47 -9.54
N GLU A 360 -14.54 21.53 -8.92
CA GLU A 360 -15.67 21.44 -7.96
C GLU A 360 -16.87 20.74 -8.59
N ARG A 361 -17.22 21.08 -9.83
CA ARG A 361 -18.30 20.41 -10.58
C ARG A 361 -17.99 18.92 -10.77
N PHE A 362 -16.77 18.56 -11.17
CA PHE A 362 -16.36 17.18 -11.35
C PHE A 362 -16.48 16.37 -10.05
N LEU A 363 -16.06 16.94 -8.91
CA LEU A 363 -16.15 16.31 -7.60
C LEU A 363 -17.61 16.05 -7.17
N ILE A 364 -18.53 16.94 -7.54
CA ILE A 364 -19.97 16.77 -7.27
C ILE A 364 -20.56 15.68 -8.19
N GLN A 365 -20.18 15.71 -9.47
CA GLN A 365 -20.75 14.87 -10.52
C GLN A 365 -20.27 13.42 -10.45
N TYR A 366 -19.00 13.17 -10.14
CA TYR A 366 -18.39 11.84 -10.20
C TYR A 366 -18.05 11.26 -8.83
N VAL A 367 -18.39 9.99 -8.61
CA VAL A 367 -18.01 9.24 -7.41
C VAL A 367 -16.51 8.91 -7.46
N ASN A 368 -15.81 9.06 -6.33
CA ASN A 368 -14.37 8.81 -6.22
C ASN A 368 -13.99 7.31 -6.06
N THR A 369 -14.87 6.39 -6.43
CA THR A 369 -14.63 4.96 -6.26
C THR A 369 -14.98 4.22 -7.54
N TYR A 370 -14.12 3.29 -7.92
CA TYR A 370 -14.42 2.37 -9.01
C TYR A 370 -15.45 1.31 -8.57
N PRO A 371 -16.22 0.74 -9.51
CA PRO A 371 -17.08 -0.40 -9.21
C PRO A 371 -16.25 -1.62 -8.74
N GLU A 372 -16.87 -2.47 -7.92
CA GLU A 372 -16.20 -3.66 -7.36
C GLU A 372 -15.66 -4.58 -8.46
N GLN A 373 -14.42 -5.04 -8.28
CA GLN A 373 -13.77 -5.98 -9.17
C GLN A 373 -14.37 -7.37 -8.99
N GLN A 374 -15.11 -7.85 -10.01
CA GLN A 374 -15.74 -9.18 -9.98
C GLN A 374 -14.89 -10.29 -10.61
N ALA A 375 -13.75 -9.96 -11.22
CA ALA A 375 -12.93 -10.91 -11.97
C ALA A 375 -11.46 -10.95 -11.54
N LEU A 376 -10.83 -12.10 -11.75
CA LEU A 376 -9.43 -12.41 -11.40
C LEU A 376 -8.37 -11.71 -12.28
N GLY A 377 -8.81 -10.80 -13.16
CA GLY A 377 -7.96 -10.12 -14.14
C GLY A 377 -7.35 -11.05 -15.19
N PRO A 378 -6.43 -10.56 -16.03
CA PRO A 378 -5.72 -11.39 -16.99
C PRO A 378 -4.90 -12.47 -16.27
N ARG A 379 -4.75 -13.65 -16.89
CA ARG A 379 -3.99 -14.76 -16.32
C ARG A 379 -2.53 -14.32 -16.10
N ARG A 380 -2.17 -14.04 -14.84
CA ARG A 380 -0.78 -13.77 -14.45
C ARG A 380 0.06 -15.03 -14.57
N ARG A 381 1.14 -14.95 -15.37
CA ARG A 381 2.19 -15.98 -15.46
C ARG A 381 3.26 -15.73 -14.41
N GLY A 382 4.07 -16.74 -14.08
CA GLY A 382 5.05 -16.67 -12.99
C GLY A 382 6.02 -15.48 -13.03
N TYR A 383 6.33 -14.95 -14.22
CA TYR A 383 7.20 -13.77 -14.39
C TYR A 383 6.47 -12.42 -14.22
N GLN A 384 5.14 -12.42 -14.11
CA GLN A 384 4.27 -11.26 -13.83
C GLN A 384 3.83 -11.23 -12.36
N LEU A 385 4.10 -12.30 -11.61
CA LEU A 385 3.94 -12.30 -10.16
C LEU A 385 5.17 -11.62 -9.58
N ASP A 386 4.98 -10.54 -8.83
CA ASP A 386 6.05 -10.07 -7.94
C ASP A 386 6.35 -11.25 -7.01
N MET A 387 7.60 -11.72 -6.99
CA MET A 387 8.03 -12.82 -6.11
C MET A 387 7.83 -12.49 -4.61
N THR A 388 7.46 -11.25 -4.31
CA THR A 388 7.09 -10.72 -3.00
C THR A 388 5.58 -10.54 -2.79
N ASP A 389 4.75 -10.68 -3.83
CA ASP A 389 3.29 -10.68 -3.70
C ASP A 389 2.87 -11.97 -3.00
N SER A 390 2.64 -11.89 -1.69
CA SER A 390 2.02 -12.94 -0.88
C SER A 390 0.51 -13.08 -1.11
N LEU A 391 0.00 -12.58 -2.24
CA LEU A 391 -1.37 -12.85 -2.63
C LEU A 391 -1.48 -14.35 -2.92
N PRO A 392 -2.46 -15.06 -2.31
CA PRO A 392 -2.61 -16.48 -2.52
C PRO A 392 -2.72 -16.76 -4.01
N LEU A 393 -2.03 -17.81 -4.50
CA LEU A 393 -2.13 -18.30 -5.87
C LEU A 393 -3.61 -18.47 -6.23
N SER A 394 -4.18 -17.46 -6.89
CA SER A 394 -5.62 -17.39 -7.17
C SER A 394 -5.99 -18.13 -8.45
N ASN A 395 -5.25 -19.20 -8.74
CA ASN A 395 -5.53 -20.12 -9.82
C ASN A 395 -5.72 -21.50 -9.21
N ARG A 396 -6.85 -21.70 -8.51
CA ARG A 396 -7.29 -23.07 -8.25
C ARG A 396 -7.62 -23.69 -9.61
N PRO A 397 -7.08 -24.85 -9.96
CA PRO A 397 -7.43 -25.49 -11.22
C PRO A 397 -8.96 -25.67 -11.31
N PRO A 398 -9.58 -25.37 -12.46
CA PRO A 398 -11.03 -25.53 -12.64
C PRO A 398 -11.46 -27.01 -12.60
N TRP A 399 -10.50 -27.94 -12.69
CA TRP A 399 -10.74 -29.35 -12.51
C TRP A 399 -10.45 -29.74 -11.05
N LYS A 400 -11.40 -30.41 -10.41
CA LYS A 400 -11.11 -31.31 -9.29
C LYS A 400 -10.94 -32.71 -9.85
N LYS A 401 -10.06 -33.51 -9.23
CA LYS A 401 -10.00 -34.94 -9.52
C LYS A 401 -11.38 -35.51 -9.16
N LEU A 402 -12.01 -36.22 -10.09
CA LEU A 402 -13.24 -36.95 -9.79
C LEU A 402 -12.85 -38.01 -8.74
N ASP A 403 -13.41 -37.93 -7.53
CA ASP A 403 -13.13 -38.92 -6.50
C ASP A 403 -13.65 -40.30 -6.96
N ASP A 404 -12.86 -41.35 -6.75
CA ASP A 404 -13.24 -42.76 -6.96
C ASP A 404 -14.26 -43.17 -5.89
N ASP A 405 -15.47 -42.65 -5.96
CA ASP A 405 -16.58 -43.13 -5.13
C ASP A 405 -17.24 -44.33 -5.79
N SER A 406 -16.64 -45.49 -5.55
CA SER A 406 -17.32 -46.77 -5.63
C SER A 406 -18.39 -46.85 -4.52
N ALA A 407 -19.57 -46.27 -4.72
CA ALA A 407 -20.84 -46.78 -4.18
C ALA A 407 -22.04 -45.92 -4.60
N SER A 408 -22.74 -46.44 -5.62
CA SER A 408 -24.21 -46.45 -5.82
C SER A 408 -24.65 -45.86 -7.16
N ALA A 409 -24.80 -46.79 -8.10
CA ALA A 409 -25.48 -46.58 -9.36
C ALA A 409 -26.99 -46.38 -9.13
N ASN A 410 -27.56 -45.35 -9.78
CA ASN A 410 -28.74 -45.42 -10.66
C ASN A 410 -29.53 -44.10 -10.62
N THR A 411 -29.37 -43.23 -11.64
CA THR A 411 -30.46 -42.95 -12.59
C THR A 411 -29.99 -42.14 -13.81
N LYS A 412 -30.29 -42.73 -14.98
CA LYS A 412 -30.48 -42.22 -16.35
C LYS A 412 -30.17 -40.74 -16.68
N THR A 413 -29.39 -40.62 -17.76
CA THR A 413 -29.36 -39.58 -18.81
C THR A 413 -30.59 -38.66 -18.92
N GLY A 414 -30.34 -37.35 -18.99
CA GLY A 414 -31.31 -36.37 -19.48
C GLY A 414 -30.83 -34.92 -19.38
N SER A 415 -30.70 -34.27 -20.55
CA SER A 415 -30.91 -32.83 -20.81
C SER A 415 -30.12 -31.77 -20.04
N ILE A 416 -29.34 -31.03 -20.84
CA ILE A 416 -29.02 -29.60 -20.68
C ILE A 416 -30.33 -28.82 -20.49
N VAL A 417 -30.59 -28.32 -19.28
CA VAL A 417 -31.46 -27.16 -19.03
C VAL A 417 -30.95 -26.40 -17.81
N VAL A 418 -30.87 -25.08 -17.99
CA VAL A 418 -30.66 -24.01 -17.02
C VAL A 418 -31.55 -24.13 -15.78
N THR A 419 -30.98 -24.04 -14.58
CA THR A 419 -31.72 -23.58 -13.40
C THR A 419 -30.83 -22.73 -12.49
N SER A 420 -31.11 -21.42 -12.53
CA SER A 420 -31.23 -20.51 -11.38
C SER A 420 -30.37 -20.81 -10.14
N GLN A 421 -29.32 -20.02 -9.92
CA GLN A 421 -28.81 -19.80 -8.58
C GLN A 421 -29.45 -18.55 -7.97
N THR A 422 -30.07 -18.82 -6.84
CA THR A 422 -30.83 -17.96 -5.94
C THR A 422 -30.01 -16.75 -5.47
N PRO A 423 -30.59 -15.55 -5.35
CA PRO A 423 -29.89 -14.38 -4.85
C PRO A 423 -29.61 -14.52 -3.34
N LEU A 424 -28.36 -14.27 -2.93
CA LEU A 424 -28.04 -14.02 -1.54
C LEU A 424 -28.73 -12.73 -1.10
N LYS A 425 -29.54 -12.84 -0.06
CA LYS A 425 -30.33 -11.74 0.51
C LYS A 425 -29.43 -10.63 1.03
N LEU A 426 -29.73 -9.43 0.55
CA LEU A 426 -29.36 -8.13 1.11
C LEU A 426 -30.12 -7.95 2.44
N GLU A 427 -29.41 -7.68 3.54
CA GLU A 427 -29.99 -6.92 4.65
C GLU A 427 -29.27 -5.57 4.74
N ALA A 428 -30.10 -4.53 4.75
CA ALA A 428 -29.72 -3.14 4.80
C ALA A 428 -29.42 -2.74 6.24
N ASP A 429 -28.33 -2.01 6.44
CA ASP A 429 -28.27 -0.96 7.46
C ASP A 429 -27.43 0.20 6.93
N THR A 430 -28.12 1.06 6.19
CA THR A 430 -27.69 2.38 5.76
C THR A 430 -27.85 3.35 6.93
N THR A 431 -26.76 3.64 7.65
CA THR A 431 -26.45 4.94 8.27
C THR A 431 -25.14 4.82 9.05
N LYS A 432 -24.00 5.21 8.45
CA LYS A 432 -22.75 5.63 9.16
C LYS A 432 -21.56 6.00 8.25
N ALA A 433 -21.72 6.03 6.93
CA ALA A 433 -20.59 6.29 6.01
C ALA A 433 -20.23 7.78 5.77
N ALA A 434 -20.76 8.71 6.57
CA ALA A 434 -20.53 10.16 6.40
C ALA A 434 -19.60 10.78 7.47
N ALA A 435 -19.01 9.97 8.37
CA ALA A 435 -18.15 10.45 9.46
C ALA A 435 -16.65 10.13 9.28
N ASP A 436 -16.27 9.32 8.29
CA ASP A 436 -14.92 8.73 8.24
C ASP A 436 -13.86 9.60 7.55
N THR A 437 -14.20 10.72 6.91
CA THR A 437 -13.23 11.55 6.17
C THR A 437 -12.48 12.57 7.03
N PHE A 438 -12.84 12.72 8.32
CA PHE A 438 -12.10 13.56 9.28
C PHE A 438 -11.32 12.72 10.32
N GLN A 439 -11.52 11.40 10.36
CA GLN A 439 -10.89 10.49 11.33
C GLN A 439 -9.59 9.85 10.83
N THR A 440 -9.26 9.93 9.54
CA THR A 440 -8.08 9.25 8.97
C THR A 440 -6.73 9.88 9.38
N ARG A 441 -6.72 11.13 9.85
CA ARG A 441 -5.53 11.77 10.43
C ARG A 441 -5.33 11.36 11.90
N SER A 442 -6.41 11.28 12.67
CA SER A 442 -6.40 10.75 14.05
C SER A 442 -6.06 9.26 14.07
N ALA A 443 -6.58 8.46 13.14
CA ALA A 443 -6.41 7.00 13.14
C ALA A 443 -4.96 6.53 12.93
N ASN A 444 -4.17 7.26 12.12
CA ASN A 444 -2.75 6.97 11.91
C ASN A 444 -1.88 7.39 13.09
N GLU A 445 -2.30 8.40 13.87
CA GLU A 445 -1.58 8.89 15.05
C GLU A 445 -1.97 8.11 16.32
N ASP A 446 -3.25 7.73 16.46
CA ASP A 446 -3.76 6.80 17.48
C ASP A 446 -3.13 5.40 17.36
N GLN A 447 -2.72 5.02 16.14
CA GLN A 447 -2.00 3.78 15.89
C GLN A 447 -0.58 3.81 16.50
N VAL A 448 0.12 4.95 16.43
CA VAL A 448 1.48 5.09 16.99
C VAL A 448 1.44 4.99 18.52
N VAL A 449 0.45 5.64 19.15
CA VAL A 449 0.21 5.55 20.60
C VAL A 449 -0.08 4.10 21.01
N GLY A 450 -0.97 3.40 20.28
CA GLY A 450 -1.27 2.00 20.55
C GLY A 450 -0.06 1.07 20.40
N GLU A 451 0.76 1.27 19.37
CA GLU A 451 1.98 0.48 19.14
C GLU A 451 3.03 0.70 20.25
N LEU A 452 3.15 1.92 20.78
CA LEU A 452 4.03 2.25 21.91
C LEU A 452 3.55 1.65 23.22
N VAL A 453 2.24 1.71 23.49
CA VAL A 453 1.61 1.09 24.66
C VAL A 453 1.78 -0.43 24.64
N ASP A 454 1.59 -1.07 23.48
CA ASP A 454 1.81 -2.51 23.32
C ASP A 454 3.29 -2.89 23.48
N ALA A 455 4.22 -2.05 22.99
CA ALA A 455 5.65 -2.25 23.18
C ALA A 455 6.07 -2.10 24.66
N PHE A 456 5.52 -1.12 25.37
CA PHE A 456 5.70 -0.93 26.80
C PHE A 456 5.16 -2.14 27.58
N ALA A 457 3.92 -2.54 27.31
CA ALA A 457 3.30 -3.73 27.92
C ALA A 457 4.15 -5.00 27.68
N ALA A 458 4.65 -5.23 26.46
CA ALA A 458 5.49 -6.38 26.17
C ALA A 458 6.79 -6.39 27.02
N LYS A 459 7.47 -5.25 27.18
CA LYS A 459 8.68 -5.15 28.02
C LYS A 459 8.37 -5.30 29.51
N VAL A 460 7.33 -4.61 29.98
CA VAL A 460 6.84 -4.65 31.38
C VAL A 460 6.39 -6.05 31.80
N SER A 461 5.97 -6.91 30.86
CA SER A 461 5.66 -8.32 31.13
C SER A 461 6.87 -9.18 31.49
N THR A 462 8.08 -8.73 31.11
CA THR A 462 9.34 -9.48 31.27
C THR A 462 10.20 -9.00 32.43
N THR A 463 9.98 -7.77 32.92
CA THR A 463 10.70 -7.15 34.04
C THR A 463 9.86 -7.17 35.32
N ASN A 464 10.46 -7.54 36.46
CA ASN A 464 9.79 -7.49 37.78
C ASN A 464 10.19 -6.27 38.61
N ASP A 465 11.00 -5.36 38.05
CA ASP A 465 11.61 -4.26 38.80
C ASP A 465 10.98 -2.90 38.44
N LYS A 466 10.55 -2.16 39.47
CA LYS A 466 9.82 -0.89 39.32
C LYS A 466 10.71 0.25 38.83
N ASP A 467 11.98 0.22 39.18
CA ASP A 467 12.94 1.24 38.75
C ASP A 467 13.21 1.11 37.24
N SER A 468 13.26 -0.12 36.72
CA SER A 468 13.39 -0.38 35.27
C SER A 468 12.16 0.04 34.46
N ASP A 469 10.96 -0.06 35.04
CA ASP A 469 9.71 0.32 34.35
C ASP A 469 9.62 1.85 34.19
N SER A 470 10.23 2.63 35.10
CA SER A 470 10.23 4.10 35.07
C SER A 470 11.26 4.68 34.09
N GLU A 471 12.45 4.06 33.99
CA GLU A 471 13.47 4.44 32.99
C GLU A 471 12.99 4.14 31.55
N LEU A 472 12.25 3.03 31.37
CA LEU A 472 11.64 2.66 30.08
C LEU A 472 10.53 3.63 29.66
N GLU A 473 9.75 4.16 30.61
CA GLU A 473 8.74 5.18 30.37
C GLU A 473 9.41 6.48 29.87
N GLU A 474 10.49 6.92 30.52
CA GLU A 474 11.24 8.13 30.16
C GLU A 474 11.88 8.01 28.76
N GLU A 475 12.51 6.88 28.44
CA GLU A 475 13.12 6.61 27.12
C GLU A 475 12.07 6.62 25.98
N LEU A 476 10.87 6.08 26.22
CA LEU A 476 9.79 6.03 25.22
C LEU A 476 9.13 7.40 25.02
N LEU A 477 9.07 8.24 26.07
CA LEU A 477 8.57 9.60 26.00
C LEU A 477 9.54 10.53 25.25
N GLU A 478 10.85 10.39 25.45
CA GLU A 478 11.87 11.16 24.72
C GLU A 478 11.84 10.88 23.21
N ALA A 479 11.53 9.65 22.79
CA ALA A 479 11.40 9.28 21.38
C ALA A 479 10.25 10.02 20.66
N LEU A 480 9.33 10.65 21.39
CA LEU A 480 8.18 11.40 20.86
C LEU A 480 8.41 12.91 20.79
N ASP A 481 9.41 13.45 21.50
CA ASP A 481 9.67 14.90 21.53
C ASP A 481 10.02 15.49 20.14
N GLU A 482 10.36 14.64 19.16
CA GLU A 482 10.68 15.01 17.78
C GLU A 482 9.46 15.31 16.84
N LEU A 483 8.20 15.28 17.33
CA LEU A 483 6.97 15.41 16.47
C LEU A 483 6.25 16.79 16.51
N ASP A 484 6.28 17.50 15.38
CA ASP A 484 6.21 18.96 15.12
C ASP A 484 5.00 19.87 15.52
N ASP A 485 4.12 19.58 16.50
CA ASP A 485 3.08 20.58 16.91
C ASP A 485 2.87 20.73 18.43
N THR A 486 2.90 21.95 18.97
CA THR A 486 3.11 22.23 20.41
C THR A 486 1.84 22.26 21.28
N ALA A 487 0.64 22.47 20.70
CA ALA A 487 -0.62 22.47 21.47
C ALA A 487 -1.30 21.09 21.56
N TYR A 488 -1.11 20.25 20.53
CA TYR A 488 -1.57 18.85 20.51
C TYR A 488 -0.65 17.91 21.32
N ARG A 489 0.61 18.32 21.53
CA ARG A 489 1.63 17.59 22.31
C ARG A 489 1.25 17.33 23.76
N SER A 490 0.77 18.35 24.49
CA SER A 490 0.50 18.20 25.93
C SER A 490 -0.67 17.28 26.21
N GLU A 491 -1.73 17.34 25.39
CA GLU A 491 -2.92 16.48 25.54
C GLU A 491 -2.60 15.02 25.19
N ARG A 492 -1.79 14.78 24.14
CA ARG A 492 -1.38 13.42 23.75
C ARG A 492 -0.32 12.79 24.65
N MET A 493 0.63 13.58 25.15
CA MET A 493 1.61 13.13 26.15
C MET A 493 0.89 12.74 27.45
N GLN A 494 -0.16 13.49 27.81
CA GLN A 494 -1.02 13.14 28.93
C GLN A 494 -1.79 11.84 28.67
N GLN A 495 -2.39 11.66 27.49
CA GLN A 495 -3.07 10.40 27.12
C GLN A 495 -2.13 9.19 27.17
N LEU A 496 -0.91 9.31 26.63
CA LEU A 496 0.05 8.21 26.64
C LEU A 496 0.50 7.86 28.06
N LYS A 497 0.70 8.87 28.91
CA LYS A 497 1.00 8.67 30.33
C LYS A 497 -0.15 7.97 31.06
N GLU A 498 -1.40 8.37 30.79
CA GLU A 498 -2.59 7.72 31.34
C GLU A 498 -2.70 6.24 30.91
N GLU A 499 -2.36 5.92 29.64
CA GLU A 499 -2.31 4.55 29.12
C GLU A 499 -1.17 3.71 29.74
N PHE A 500 0.03 4.29 29.94
CA PHE A 500 1.13 3.60 30.63
C PHE A 500 0.80 3.30 32.11
N GLU A 501 0.20 4.26 32.82
CA GLU A 501 -0.32 4.04 34.17
C GLU A 501 -1.37 2.92 34.21
N LEU A 502 -2.19 2.82 33.16
CA LEU A 502 -3.20 1.77 33.04
C LEU A 502 -2.55 0.39 32.81
N VAL A 503 -1.51 0.29 31.97
CA VAL A 503 -0.71 -0.95 31.81
C VAL A 503 -0.07 -1.37 33.14
N GLN A 504 0.53 -0.45 33.89
CA GLN A 504 1.10 -0.73 35.21
C GLN A 504 0.03 -1.18 36.22
N ARG A 505 -1.16 -0.56 36.19
CA ARG A 505 -2.30 -0.95 37.02
C ARG A 505 -2.79 -2.36 36.68
N CYS A 506 -2.84 -2.70 35.39
CA CYS A 506 -3.17 -4.04 34.92
C CYS A 506 -2.14 -5.07 35.41
N LYS A 507 -0.83 -4.76 35.35
CA LYS A 507 0.24 -5.60 35.91
C LYS A 507 0.02 -5.85 37.42
N LEU A 508 -0.24 -4.79 38.20
CA LEU A 508 -0.53 -4.90 39.64
C LEU A 508 -1.77 -5.73 39.95
N GLN A 509 -2.74 -5.77 39.03
CA GLN A 509 -3.94 -6.58 39.14
C GLN A 509 -3.76 -8.01 38.61
N ASN A 510 -2.52 -8.46 38.34
CA ASN A 510 -2.18 -9.77 37.78
C ASN A 510 -2.78 -10.02 36.37
N HIS A 511 -2.88 -8.99 35.54
CA HIS A 511 -3.07 -9.18 34.10
C HIS A 511 -1.77 -9.74 33.48
N MET A 512 -1.82 -10.12 32.20
CA MET A 512 -0.67 -10.59 31.41
C MET A 512 -0.15 -11.98 31.77
N ASN A 513 -0.70 -12.59 32.82
CA ASN A 513 -0.44 -13.95 33.25
C ASN A 513 -1.76 -14.73 33.37
N LEU A 514 -1.69 -16.05 33.19
CA LEU A 514 -2.78 -16.94 33.54
C LEU A 514 -2.62 -17.34 35.01
N PHE A 515 -3.54 -16.89 35.88
CA PHE A 515 -3.47 -17.22 37.30
C PHE A 515 -4.66 -18.03 37.80
N THR A 516 -4.43 -18.77 38.88
CA THR A 516 -5.39 -19.72 39.45
C THR A 516 -6.12 -19.07 40.63
N VAL A 517 -7.44 -19.16 40.66
CA VAL A 517 -8.27 -18.67 41.76
C VAL A 517 -8.92 -19.84 42.49
N GLU A 518 -8.94 -19.79 43.80
CA GLU A 518 -9.42 -20.88 44.67
C GLU A 518 -10.91 -20.75 45.03
N ASN A 519 -11.48 -19.55 44.95
CA ASN A 519 -12.84 -19.25 45.40
C ASN A 519 -13.71 -18.61 44.31
N GLU A 520 -14.93 -19.09 44.13
CA GLU A 520 -15.90 -18.55 43.16
C GLU A 520 -16.32 -17.10 43.44
N LYS A 521 -16.28 -16.65 44.70
CA LYS A 521 -16.57 -15.25 45.07
C LYS A 521 -15.53 -14.30 44.47
N ASP A 522 -14.26 -14.67 44.52
CA ASP A 522 -13.14 -13.84 44.06
C ASP A 522 -13.15 -13.74 42.53
N VAL A 523 -13.51 -14.83 41.85
CA VAL A 523 -13.70 -14.84 40.39
C VAL A 523 -14.77 -13.84 39.96
N MET A 524 -15.91 -13.81 40.67
CA MET A 524 -16.98 -12.84 40.39
C MET A 524 -16.56 -11.41 40.72
N GLU A 525 -15.83 -11.18 41.82
CA GLU A 525 -15.29 -9.86 42.17
C GLU A 525 -14.34 -9.34 41.09
N MET A 526 -13.55 -10.21 40.46
CA MET A 526 -12.67 -9.86 39.36
C MET A 526 -13.42 -9.47 38.08
N THR A 527 -14.59 -10.07 37.80
CA THR A 527 -15.46 -9.63 36.70
C THR A 527 -16.09 -8.25 36.91
N VAL A 528 -16.03 -7.73 38.14
CA VAL A 528 -16.47 -6.36 38.49
C VAL A 528 -15.29 -5.38 38.45
N LYS A 529 -14.09 -5.82 38.84
CA LYS A 529 -12.89 -4.97 38.88
C LYS A 529 -12.23 -4.75 37.51
N SER A 530 -12.42 -5.67 36.56
CA SER A 530 -11.78 -5.64 35.25
C SER A 530 -12.83 -5.66 34.14
N GLU A 531 -12.62 -4.85 33.10
CA GLU A 531 -13.57 -4.68 31.99
C GLU A 531 -13.78 -5.98 31.20
N CYS A 532 -12.70 -6.68 30.86
CA CYS A 532 -12.72 -7.92 30.09
C CYS A 532 -12.07 -9.06 30.89
N VAL A 533 -12.81 -10.14 31.11
CA VAL A 533 -12.33 -11.30 31.89
C VAL A 533 -12.69 -12.61 31.18
N VAL A 534 -11.70 -13.49 31.01
CA VAL A 534 -11.87 -14.85 30.51
C VAL A 534 -11.61 -15.84 31.64
N ILE A 535 -12.59 -16.70 31.92
CA ILE A 535 -12.54 -17.67 33.02
C ILE A 535 -12.55 -19.08 32.44
N HIS A 536 -11.49 -19.83 32.72
CA HIS A 536 -11.34 -21.25 32.40
C HIS A 536 -11.70 -22.12 33.60
N PHE A 537 -12.76 -22.92 33.48
CA PHE A 537 -13.11 -23.98 34.42
C PHE A 537 -12.37 -25.24 34.03
N PHE A 538 -11.46 -25.69 34.90
CA PHE A 538 -10.59 -26.84 34.64
C PHE A 538 -10.75 -27.93 35.72
N HIS A 539 -10.16 -29.10 35.44
CA HIS A 539 -9.99 -30.18 36.40
C HIS A 539 -8.65 -30.89 36.13
N PRO A 540 -7.82 -31.19 37.15
CA PRO A 540 -6.44 -31.67 36.97
C PRO A 540 -6.29 -32.93 36.11
N ASP A 541 -7.25 -33.85 36.23
CA ASP A 541 -7.24 -35.14 35.52
C ASP A 541 -7.58 -35.07 34.02
N PHE A 542 -8.04 -33.92 33.52
CA PHE A 542 -8.49 -33.77 32.14
C PHE A 542 -7.37 -33.23 31.25
N LYS A 543 -6.89 -34.05 30.31
CA LYS A 543 -5.83 -33.66 29.35
C LYS A 543 -6.20 -32.44 28.50
N ARG A 544 -7.47 -32.32 28.10
CA ARG A 544 -7.97 -31.19 27.29
C ARG A 544 -7.89 -29.84 28.00
N CYS A 545 -7.98 -29.82 29.33
CA CYS A 545 -7.77 -28.61 30.12
C CYS A 545 -6.32 -28.10 30.02
N LYS A 546 -5.34 -29.01 30.00
CA LYS A 546 -3.92 -28.65 29.86
C LYS A 546 -3.60 -28.06 28.48
N ILE A 547 -4.26 -28.57 27.43
CA ILE A 547 -4.13 -28.00 26.07
C ILE A 547 -4.63 -26.56 26.07
N LEU A 548 -5.79 -26.32 26.68
CA LEU A 548 -6.39 -25.01 26.72
C LEU A 548 -5.56 -24.00 27.54
N ASP A 549 -5.00 -24.42 28.69
CA ASP A 549 -4.11 -23.59 29.51
C ASP A 549 -2.92 -23.05 28.68
N ASN A 550 -2.29 -23.89 27.85
CA ASN A 550 -1.17 -23.48 26.99
C ASN A 550 -1.55 -22.40 25.96
N HIS A 551 -2.78 -22.42 25.44
CA HIS A 551 -3.26 -21.39 24.51
C HIS A 551 -3.61 -20.10 25.25
N LEU A 552 -4.24 -20.20 26.41
CA LEU A 552 -4.61 -19.03 27.23
C LEU A 552 -3.36 -18.31 27.77
N GLU A 553 -2.30 -19.02 28.14
CA GLU A 553 -1.04 -18.40 28.58
C GLU A 553 -0.39 -17.57 27.46
N LYS A 554 -0.43 -18.06 26.21
CA LYS A 554 0.04 -17.32 25.03
C LYS A 554 -0.81 -16.08 24.77
N LEU A 555 -2.13 -16.19 24.94
CA LEU A 555 -3.06 -15.08 24.74
C LEU A 555 -2.97 -14.03 25.86
N ALA A 556 -2.73 -14.45 27.09
CA ALA A 556 -2.55 -13.55 28.24
C ALA A 556 -1.36 -12.61 28.03
N LYS A 557 -0.24 -13.11 27.51
CA LYS A 557 0.93 -12.27 27.19
C LYS A 557 0.69 -11.31 26.02
N LYS A 558 -0.18 -11.69 25.08
CA LYS A 558 -0.50 -10.91 23.87
C LYS A 558 -1.55 -9.82 24.11
N TYR A 559 -2.45 -10.04 25.06
CA TYR A 559 -3.62 -9.19 25.30
C TYR A 559 -3.66 -8.74 26.76
N TRP A 560 -2.92 -7.68 27.05
CA TRP A 560 -2.71 -7.17 28.42
C TRP A 560 -3.98 -6.57 29.04
N GLU A 561 -4.89 -6.04 28.21
CA GLU A 561 -6.18 -5.50 28.64
C GLU A 561 -7.13 -6.57 29.20
N THR A 562 -7.05 -7.80 28.68
CA THR A 562 -7.94 -8.90 29.03
C THR A 562 -7.36 -9.74 30.15
N LYS A 563 -8.14 -9.96 31.21
CA LYS A 563 -7.72 -10.77 32.34
C LYS A 563 -8.02 -12.25 32.10
N PHE A 564 -7.01 -13.10 32.20
CA PHE A 564 -7.15 -14.55 32.03
C PHE A 564 -7.04 -15.27 33.37
N VAL A 565 -8.05 -16.06 33.69
CA VAL A 565 -8.23 -16.67 35.01
C VAL A 565 -8.59 -18.13 34.83
N ARG A 566 -8.09 -19.00 35.71
CA ARG A 566 -8.57 -20.38 35.79
C ARG A 566 -9.01 -20.74 37.19
N ILE A 567 -10.07 -21.54 37.30
CA ILE A 567 -10.62 -22.05 38.55
C ILE A 567 -10.95 -23.53 38.41
N GLU A 568 -10.69 -24.31 39.46
CA GLU A 568 -11.07 -25.71 39.49
C GLU A 568 -12.60 -25.83 39.60
N ALA A 569 -13.21 -26.66 38.75
CA ALA A 569 -14.67 -26.81 38.72
C ALA A 569 -15.24 -27.28 40.08
N ALA A 570 -14.47 -28.04 40.86
CA ALA A 570 -14.84 -28.50 42.20
C ALA A 570 -14.93 -27.35 43.22
N SER A 571 -14.15 -26.28 43.01
CA SER A 571 -14.07 -25.12 43.91
C SER A 571 -15.09 -24.02 43.58
N ALA A 572 -15.92 -24.22 42.54
CA ALA A 572 -16.94 -23.27 42.09
C ALA A 572 -18.32 -23.92 41.81
N PRO A 573 -18.90 -24.65 42.78
CA PRO A 573 -20.12 -25.43 42.57
C PRO A 573 -21.34 -24.56 42.22
N PHE A 574 -21.43 -23.33 42.74
CA PHE A 574 -22.53 -22.42 42.43
C PHE A 574 -22.44 -21.92 40.99
N LEU A 575 -21.25 -21.54 40.52
CA LEU A 575 -21.05 -21.10 39.14
C LEU A 575 -21.25 -22.24 38.13
N VAL A 576 -20.77 -23.45 38.43
CA VAL A 576 -20.99 -24.65 37.62
C VAL A 576 -22.47 -24.94 37.44
N THR A 577 -23.26 -24.80 38.52
CA THR A 577 -24.72 -25.01 38.49
C THR A 577 -25.42 -23.88 37.73
N LYS A 578 -25.12 -22.62 38.08
CA LYS A 578 -25.73 -21.42 37.49
C LYS A 578 -25.53 -21.34 35.98
N PHE A 579 -24.34 -21.68 35.51
CA PHE A 579 -24.02 -21.66 34.08
C PHE A 579 -24.22 -23.02 33.40
N SER A 580 -24.75 -24.05 34.08
CA SER A 580 -24.98 -25.38 33.51
C SER A 580 -23.73 -25.96 32.81
N LEU A 581 -22.60 -26.01 33.53
CA LEU A 581 -21.34 -26.58 33.04
C LEU A 581 -21.34 -28.09 33.28
N LYS A 582 -21.64 -28.88 32.23
CA LYS A 582 -21.71 -30.35 32.31
C LYS A 582 -20.47 -31.07 31.78
N VAL A 583 -19.64 -30.37 30.99
CA VAL A 583 -18.48 -30.93 30.28
C VAL A 583 -17.31 -29.97 30.44
N LEU A 584 -16.13 -30.52 30.74
CA LEU A 584 -14.87 -29.77 30.86
C LEU A 584 -13.93 -30.10 29.69
N PRO A 585 -13.06 -29.17 29.25
CA PRO A 585 -12.87 -27.80 29.75
C PRO A 585 -14.03 -26.87 29.39
N ALA A 586 -14.30 -25.84 30.19
CA ALA A 586 -15.30 -24.81 29.86
C ALA A 586 -14.73 -23.40 30.01
N LEU A 587 -15.04 -22.52 29.07
CA LEU A 587 -14.65 -21.11 29.06
C LEU A 587 -15.87 -20.21 29.15
N LEU A 588 -15.82 -19.25 30.06
CA LEU A 588 -16.77 -18.15 30.14
C LEU A 588 -16.06 -16.84 29.86
N CYS A 589 -16.61 -16.04 28.96
CA CYS A 589 -16.07 -14.74 28.62
C CYS A 589 -17.02 -13.65 29.13
N PHE A 590 -16.49 -12.74 29.94
CA PHE A 590 -17.21 -11.62 30.51
C PHE A 590 -16.68 -10.31 29.93
N LYS A 591 -17.62 -9.40 29.67
CA LYS A 591 -17.36 -8.00 29.33
C LYS A 591 -18.30 -7.13 30.13
N ASP A 592 -17.79 -6.13 30.84
CA ASP A 592 -18.58 -5.22 31.69
C ASP A 592 -19.47 -5.97 32.69
N SER A 593 -18.92 -7.03 33.32
CA SER A 593 -19.63 -7.95 34.22
C SER A 593 -20.79 -8.75 33.59
N VAL A 594 -20.97 -8.70 32.27
CA VAL A 594 -21.98 -9.47 31.51
C VAL A 594 -21.31 -10.66 30.81
N LEU A 595 -21.94 -11.84 30.87
CA LEU A 595 -21.49 -13.01 30.13
C LEU A 595 -21.79 -12.83 28.64
N VAL A 596 -20.75 -12.72 27.80
CA VAL A 596 -20.87 -12.47 26.36
C VAL A 596 -20.62 -13.70 25.49
N ASP A 597 -19.82 -14.67 25.96
CA ASP A 597 -19.59 -15.92 25.23
C ASP A 597 -19.29 -17.08 26.19
N LYS A 598 -19.63 -18.29 25.74
CA LYS A 598 -19.48 -19.54 26.47
C LYS A 598 -19.02 -20.63 25.52
N LEU A 599 -17.93 -21.31 25.87
CA LEU A 599 -17.41 -22.46 25.15
C LEU A 599 -17.35 -23.66 26.09
N ILE A 600 -17.90 -24.79 25.66
CA ILE A 600 -18.01 -26.01 26.46
C ILE A 600 -17.37 -27.17 25.69
N GLY A 601 -16.27 -27.71 26.21
CA GLY A 601 -15.48 -28.73 25.52
C GLY A 601 -14.91 -28.21 24.19
N PHE A 602 -14.54 -29.12 23.31
CA PHE A 602 -13.98 -28.80 21.99
C PHE A 602 -15.01 -28.93 20.86
N SER A 603 -16.31 -29.10 21.15
CA SER A 603 -17.35 -29.28 20.12
C SER A 603 -17.33 -28.17 19.07
N ASP A 604 -17.17 -26.93 19.53
CA ASP A 604 -17.17 -25.74 18.69
C ASP A 604 -15.82 -25.48 18.02
N LEU A 605 -14.78 -26.24 18.39
CA LEU A 605 -13.43 -26.20 17.83
C LEU A 605 -13.15 -27.42 16.93
N GLY A 606 -14.20 -28.07 16.41
CA GLY A 606 -14.09 -29.23 15.53
C GLY A 606 -13.88 -30.56 16.26
N ASN A 607 -13.98 -30.57 17.60
CA ASN A 607 -13.78 -31.73 18.49
C ASN A 607 -12.42 -32.44 18.32
N THR A 608 -11.44 -31.71 17.81
CA THR A 608 -10.05 -32.16 17.64
C THR A 608 -9.18 -31.61 18.76
N ASP A 609 -8.19 -32.39 19.19
CA ASP A 609 -7.20 -31.94 20.19
C ASP A 609 -6.08 -31.08 19.55
N ASN A 610 -6.04 -30.97 18.21
CA ASN A 610 -5.09 -30.17 17.44
C ASN A 610 -5.78 -28.98 16.78
N PHE A 611 -5.86 -27.85 17.46
CA PHE A 611 -6.32 -26.58 16.89
C PHE A 611 -5.32 -25.45 17.17
N ASP A 612 -5.26 -24.47 16.26
CA ASP A 612 -4.35 -23.34 16.40
C ASP A 612 -4.89 -22.32 17.42
N THR A 613 -3.97 -21.62 18.10
CA THR A 613 -4.32 -20.49 19.00
C THR A 613 -5.16 -19.43 18.29
N ALA A 614 -4.98 -19.27 16.97
CA ALA A 614 -5.73 -18.36 16.13
C ALA A 614 -7.25 -18.62 16.14
N ALA A 615 -7.69 -19.87 16.34
CA ALA A 615 -9.11 -20.22 16.40
C ALA A 615 -9.78 -19.66 17.67
N ILE A 616 -9.12 -19.80 18.82
CA ILE A 616 -9.58 -19.19 20.09
C ILE A 616 -9.50 -17.68 20.01
N GLU A 617 -8.42 -17.14 19.45
CA GLU A 617 -8.22 -15.70 19.26
C GLU A 617 -9.35 -15.09 18.39
N PHE A 618 -9.71 -15.74 17.29
CA PHE A 618 -10.82 -15.32 16.44
C PHE A 618 -12.15 -15.29 17.20
N ARG A 619 -12.39 -16.28 18.07
CA ARG A 619 -13.60 -16.33 18.87
C ARG A 619 -13.67 -15.21 19.91
N PHE A 620 -12.57 -14.96 20.62
CA PHE A 620 -12.49 -13.85 21.59
C PHE A 620 -12.61 -12.47 20.92
N LYS A 621 -12.13 -12.32 19.68
CA LYS A 621 -12.39 -11.12 18.86
C LYS A 621 -13.87 -10.96 18.54
N LYS A 622 -14.54 -12.07 18.16
CA LYS A 622 -15.99 -12.05 17.86
C LYS A 622 -16.84 -11.72 19.08
N SER A 623 -16.45 -12.19 20.27
CA SER A 623 -17.15 -11.90 21.52
C SER A 623 -16.82 -10.52 22.11
N GLY A 624 -15.82 -9.82 21.54
CA GLY A 624 -15.45 -8.47 21.95
C GLY A 624 -14.71 -8.39 23.28
N VAL A 625 -14.21 -9.53 23.78
CA VAL A 625 -13.50 -9.68 25.07
C VAL A 625 -12.00 -9.41 24.90
N ILE A 626 -11.55 -9.39 23.64
CA ILE A 626 -10.22 -8.98 23.22
C ILE A 626 -10.40 -7.92 22.13
N LYS A 627 -9.68 -6.78 22.25
CA LYS A 627 -9.72 -5.73 21.24
C LYS A 627 -8.92 -6.13 19.99
N ARG A 628 -9.31 -5.58 18.83
CA ARG A 628 -8.59 -5.77 17.56
C ARG A 628 -7.20 -5.17 17.71
N LEU A 629 -6.15 -5.99 17.63
CA LEU A 629 -4.79 -5.51 17.38
C LEU A 629 -4.84 -4.57 16.17
N LYS A 630 -4.70 -3.27 16.39
CA LYS A 630 -4.39 -2.32 15.34
C LYS A 630 -2.91 -2.55 15.02
N GLY A 631 -2.65 -3.47 14.08
CA GLY A 631 -1.29 -3.77 13.61
C GLY A 631 -0.64 -4.94 14.34
N ASN A 632 -0.94 -6.17 13.93
CA ASN A 632 -0.02 -7.30 14.09
C ASN A 632 -0.46 -8.51 13.24
N GLU A 633 -0.35 -8.34 11.93
CA GLU A 633 0.20 -9.40 11.08
C GLU A 633 1.59 -8.88 10.67
N TYR A 634 2.63 -9.71 10.79
CA TYR A 634 4.07 -9.41 10.65
C TYR A 634 4.82 -8.93 11.92
N SER A 635 5.20 -9.86 12.81
CA SER A 635 6.57 -9.90 13.38
C SER A 635 6.79 -11.12 14.27
N TYR A 636 7.46 -12.14 13.73
CA TYR A 636 8.47 -12.89 14.49
C TYR A 636 9.75 -12.66 13.70
N ASN A 637 10.52 -11.63 14.03
CA ASN A 637 11.96 -11.51 13.69
C ASN A 637 12.67 -10.25 14.23
N ASN A 638 12.01 -9.35 14.97
CA ASN A 638 12.67 -8.14 15.50
C ASN A 638 13.10 -8.21 16.98
N LEU A 639 13.31 -9.40 17.54
CA LEU A 639 13.81 -9.58 18.92
C LEU A 639 15.32 -9.85 19.02
N SER A 640 16.08 -9.76 17.93
CA SER A 640 17.53 -10.05 17.93
C SER A 640 18.43 -8.80 17.88
N LYS A 641 17.94 -7.61 18.24
CA LYS A 641 18.72 -6.36 18.19
C LYS A 641 18.74 -5.53 19.47
N ILE A 642 18.32 -6.12 20.60
CA ILE A 642 18.40 -5.51 21.93
C ILE A 642 19.16 -6.46 22.87
N GLU A 643 20.28 -7.03 22.42
CA GLU A 643 21.21 -7.83 23.26
C GLU A 643 22.59 -7.17 23.40
N HIS A 644 22.77 -5.94 22.91
CA HIS A 644 24.00 -5.20 23.12
C HIS A 644 23.67 -3.82 23.64
N ILE A 645 23.80 -3.64 24.97
CA ILE A 645 24.50 -2.55 25.67
C ILE A 645 24.22 -2.73 27.18
N SER A 646 25.10 -3.49 27.85
CA SER A 646 25.56 -3.25 29.23
C SER A 646 26.61 -4.29 29.60
N SER A 647 27.84 -4.13 29.10
CA SER A 647 29.00 -4.77 29.70
C SER A 647 30.17 -3.79 29.72
N SER A 648 30.27 -3.09 30.85
CA SER A 648 31.42 -2.37 31.39
C SER A 648 31.38 -2.71 32.89
N ASP A 649 32.39 -3.20 33.57
CA ASP A 649 33.81 -3.39 33.31
C ASP A 649 34.31 -4.49 34.27
N GLU A 650 35.61 -4.76 34.20
CA GLU A 650 36.48 -5.37 35.23
C GLU A 650 36.81 -6.86 35.10
N ASP A 651 37.90 -7.06 34.34
CA ASP A 651 39.18 -7.59 34.81
C ASP A 651 39.38 -9.05 35.25
N SER A 652 40.48 -9.54 34.69
CA SER A 652 41.50 -10.43 35.26
C SER A 652 41.32 -11.95 35.13
N ASP A 653 42.32 -12.49 34.44
CA ASP A 653 43.10 -13.69 34.78
C ASP A 653 42.34 -15.02 34.95
N PHE A 654 42.61 -15.98 34.06
CA PHE A 654 43.63 -17.01 34.31
C PHE A 654 43.68 -18.02 33.16
N PHE A 655 44.89 -18.48 32.85
CA PHE A 655 45.22 -19.55 31.91
C PHE A 655 44.57 -20.90 32.27
N GLU A 656 44.02 -21.62 31.28
CA GLU A 656 44.60 -22.83 30.66
C GLU A 656 43.70 -23.38 29.55
#